data_AF-A0A532E8V1-F1
#
_entry.id   AF-A0A532E8V1-F1
#
_cell.length_a   1.000
_cell.length_b   1.000
_cell.length_c   1.000
_cell.angle_alpha   90.00
_cell.angle_beta   90.00
_cell.angle_gamma   90.00
#
_symmetry.space_group_name_H-M   'P 1'
#
loop_
_entity.id
_entity.type
_entity.pdbx_description
1 polymer ?
#
loop_
_entity_poly.entity_id
_entity_poly.type
_entity_poly.pdbx_seq_one_letter_code
_entity_poly.pdbx_strand_id
1 'polypeptide(L)'
;MSASERNLLFIHGTFSSTKAAFRSLAQTPGSNGRTFFEELQAVYGNRIYGFDHFTLSRTPQENVQMLLEALPARPTTFDVITHSRGGLVLRHVVERRDLFGSLADRFVLGRAVLVASPNEGTPFASPDHVTQYTTWLSNVLELFPDNPFTTGVEFVSEALSWIARRLVGGLPGLASMDNKGDIIQALQATPNPPNETYSALVANYEPDAGVLQRIIDAGADLFFPTANDLVVPTEGGWRVDVGSGGTVTIPGTRVGCFGLGGNLTQQKAVNHVNFFDDPGTVDFLVRALRGEAQPAAPIDIEHDLPSGKRRGAVRTEARPTIAAGPALQQPATISPTVAATPASKAVPPIVSLTQSPEPDDVFQLALIDPDPRDAVATLIATFRNARVMETVHIGTGSTAGTARGKQDHTSAQWKNIDAMQQHIHGYIDGDPRYPQLPGEKDLQQFGGALFNALFPDQVRRLYDAARSEQVTQRLNLIFTSDNHWLARQAWEFIYDPDRRTFLALEEVNFTRNVLTSIPAERIPARTGPMRILVVVAQPLGLGALSVEEETDVIRSGFRRLLDAKLADVELLLDATPELLHRTLEGAAAPFDILHFIGHGEYREQDDCGYLLFENAEGGVHELDSTTLRQIVCRRGIRLVCLNACETGQGGREDFSRGVAQALIAGGVPAVVANQYPVLDVSATSFSRHFYWALAMGQSIGDAAREARVAVNYSISGEAIDWAVPVVFARNPAQRICVPRPAAEYERTRAASERQRRRAMQDRIKIGMWNAHRMIPHLPAICDRLTKMQDVYSFETVSFPAPIGTWRREQDEDQAYVVAETLYERLKNKPRELGLDRLVCMINFPLRSGKKKNLYYWPLEPGKGERLSIVSTFDLLDQLTGPEFTVERMMAHLAAAVVADLIPHLPDVGPADCPFFYNKDRDIRSIAGRLRFCAACRRQCKNQEDQNRLRIAERLLAAYP
;
A
#
# COMPACT_ATOMS: atom_id res chain seq x y z
N MET A 1 17.61 -0.04 -50.12
CA MET A 1 16.65 -0.85 -49.32
C MET A 1 15.28 -0.19 -49.37
N SER A 2 14.21 -0.94 -49.66
CA SER A 2 12.85 -0.39 -49.66
C SER A 2 12.44 0.05 -48.25
N ALA A 3 11.49 0.98 -48.13
CA ALA A 3 10.98 1.48 -46.84
C ALA A 3 10.33 0.38 -45.94
N SER A 4 10.32 -0.89 -46.37
CA SER A 4 9.61 -1.98 -45.70
C SER A 4 10.36 -2.67 -44.54
N GLU A 5 11.62 -2.32 -44.23
CA GLU A 5 12.43 -3.01 -43.21
C GLU A 5 13.03 -2.13 -42.09
N ARG A 6 12.83 -0.81 -42.09
CA ARG A 6 13.41 0.08 -41.06
C ARG A 6 12.56 0.13 -39.80
N ASN A 7 13.22 0.14 -38.64
CA ASN A 7 12.63 0.28 -37.31
C ASN A 7 13.02 1.65 -36.73
N LEU A 8 12.16 2.25 -35.93
CA LEU A 8 12.49 3.44 -35.14
C LEU A 8 12.72 3.03 -33.68
N LEU A 9 13.80 3.49 -33.06
CA LEU A 9 14.12 3.25 -31.66
C LEU A 9 14.25 4.58 -30.89
N PHE A 10 13.57 4.67 -29.76
CA PHE A 10 13.70 5.75 -28.79
C PHE A 10 14.56 5.33 -27.60
N ILE A 11 15.53 6.16 -27.21
CA ILE A 11 16.40 5.92 -26.03
C ILE A 11 16.36 7.15 -25.13
N HIS A 12 15.81 7.00 -23.93
CA HIS A 12 15.58 8.12 -23.01
C HIS A 12 16.82 8.49 -22.17
N GLY A 13 16.72 9.63 -21.49
CA GLY A 13 17.78 10.20 -20.64
C GLY A 13 17.77 9.71 -19.18
N THR A 14 18.64 10.30 -18.37
CA THR A 14 18.73 10.04 -16.93
C THR A 14 17.42 10.38 -16.22
N PHE A 15 17.00 9.55 -15.25
CA PHE A 15 15.77 9.74 -14.47
C PHE A 15 14.47 9.83 -15.30
N SER A 16 14.43 9.21 -16.48
CA SER A 16 13.27 9.23 -17.36
C SER A 16 12.82 7.81 -17.76
N SER A 17 11.77 7.75 -18.57
CA SER A 17 11.31 6.57 -19.31
C SER A 17 10.97 6.99 -20.74
N THR A 18 10.84 6.04 -21.65
CA THR A 18 10.47 6.29 -23.05
C THR A 18 9.15 7.07 -23.14
N LYS A 19 8.12 6.65 -22.41
CA LYS A 19 6.81 7.33 -22.42
C LYS A 19 6.95 8.77 -21.91
N ALA A 20 7.67 8.97 -20.82
CA ALA A 20 7.86 10.29 -20.22
C ALA A 20 8.64 11.25 -21.11
N ALA A 21 9.76 10.80 -21.69
CA ALA A 21 10.63 11.63 -22.52
C ALA A 21 9.98 12.05 -23.84
N PHE A 22 9.24 11.15 -24.49
CA PHE A 22 8.79 11.35 -25.88
C PHE A 22 7.28 11.57 -26.05
N ARG A 23 6.49 11.63 -24.97
CA ARG A 23 5.02 11.81 -25.03
C ARG A 23 4.57 12.99 -25.89
N SER A 24 5.28 14.11 -25.82
CA SER A 24 4.89 15.35 -26.48
C SER A 24 4.93 15.25 -28.00
N LEU A 25 5.76 14.36 -28.56
CA LEU A 25 5.78 14.09 -30.01
C LEU A 25 4.44 13.54 -30.53
N ALA A 26 3.61 12.94 -29.68
CA ALA A 26 2.28 12.47 -30.04
C ALA A 26 1.21 13.58 -30.01
N GLN A 27 1.50 14.73 -29.40
CA GLN A 27 0.54 15.81 -29.15
C GLN A 27 0.91 17.10 -29.89
N THR A 28 2.20 17.32 -30.17
CA THR A 28 2.71 18.51 -30.84
C THR A 28 2.64 18.33 -32.36
N PRO A 29 1.81 19.11 -33.07
CA PRO A 29 1.82 19.13 -34.54
C PRO A 29 3.02 19.95 -35.05
N GLY A 30 3.67 19.46 -36.11
CA GLY A 30 4.68 20.21 -36.86
C GLY A 30 4.06 21.32 -37.73
N SER A 31 4.87 21.97 -38.56
CA SER A 31 4.44 23.10 -39.41
C SER A 31 3.34 22.74 -40.42
N ASN A 32 3.17 21.46 -40.74
CA ASN A 32 2.15 20.97 -41.66
C ASN A 32 0.85 20.51 -40.96
N GLY A 33 0.74 20.72 -39.64
CA GLY A 33 -0.44 20.37 -38.84
C GLY A 33 -0.53 18.90 -38.44
N ARG A 34 0.46 18.06 -38.77
CA ARG A 34 0.52 16.64 -38.41
C ARG A 34 1.55 16.41 -37.31
N THR A 35 1.27 15.45 -36.43
CA THR A 35 2.19 15.04 -35.36
C THR A 35 3.34 14.18 -35.89
N PHE A 36 4.39 14.00 -35.09
CA PHE A 36 5.57 13.23 -35.47
C PHE A 36 5.22 11.81 -35.94
N PHE A 37 4.34 11.10 -35.21
CA PHE A 37 3.97 9.73 -35.54
C PHE A 37 3.09 9.65 -36.80
N GLU A 38 2.22 10.63 -37.03
CA GLU A 38 1.41 10.70 -38.25
C GLU A 38 2.29 10.89 -39.51
N GLU A 39 3.32 11.73 -39.41
CA GLU A 39 4.28 11.97 -40.51
C GLU A 39 5.08 10.72 -40.88
N LEU A 40 5.45 9.91 -39.89
CA LEU A 40 6.37 8.78 -40.09
C LEU A 40 5.67 7.42 -40.18
N GLN A 41 4.34 7.39 -40.09
CA GLN A 41 3.53 6.18 -40.27
C GLN A 41 3.84 5.48 -41.61
N ALA A 42 4.06 6.24 -42.68
CA ALA A 42 4.38 5.68 -44.00
C ALA A 42 5.79 5.04 -44.07
N VAL A 43 6.69 5.41 -43.16
CA VAL A 43 8.08 4.94 -43.13
C VAL A 43 8.24 3.75 -42.19
N TYR A 44 7.75 3.86 -40.95
CA TYR A 44 7.96 2.84 -39.91
C TYR A 44 6.74 1.96 -39.66
N GLY A 45 5.52 2.44 -39.97
CA GLY A 45 4.29 1.76 -39.58
C GLY A 45 4.26 1.48 -38.09
N ASN A 46 4.05 0.22 -37.71
CA ASN A 46 4.03 -0.22 -36.30
C ASN A 46 5.41 -0.64 -35.76
N ARG A 47 6.51 -0.38 -36.48
CA ARG A 47 7.88 -0.78 -36.09
C ARG A 47 8.60 0.31 -35.31
N ILE A 48 7.96 0.79 -34.25
CA ILE A 48 8.47 1.86 -33.38
C ILE A 48 8.65 1.28 -31.98
N TYR A 49 9.85 1.41 -31.44
CA TYR A 49 10.28 0.78 -30.19
C TYR A 49 10.85 1.83 -29.24
N GLY A 50 10.70 1.59 -27.95
CA GLY A 50 11.37 2.33 -26.89
C GLY A 50 12.26 1.39 -26.08
N PHE A 51 13.43 1.87 -25.67
CA PHE A 51 14.32 1.13 -24.78
C PHE A 51 14.35 1.78 -23.41
N ASP A 52 13.59 1.20 -22.48
CA ASP A 52 13.62 1.57 -21.06
C ASP A 52 14.77 0.87 -20.35
N HIS A 53 15.66 1.65 -19.73
CA HIS A 53 16.94 1.15 -19.26
C HIS A 53 17.40 1.80 -17.94
N PHE A 54 18.29 1.14 -17.19
CA PHE A 54 18.76 1.62 -15.90
C PHE A 54 19.74 2.79 -16.05
N THR A 55 19.32 3.99 -15.67
CA THR A 55 20.07 5.22 -15.93
C THR A 55 21.08 5.61 -14.84
N LEU A 56 20.81 5.25 -13.58
CA LEU A 56 21.67 5.62 -12.43
C LEU A 56 22.58 4.49 -11.98
N SER A 57 22.04 3.28 -11.91
CA SER A 57 22.71 2.12 -11.31
C SER A 57 23.60 1.35 -12.28
N ARG A 58 23.51 1.61 -13.59
CA ARG A 58 24.27 0.90 -14.63
C ARG A 58 24.90 1.85 -15.62
N THR A 59 26.10 1.51 -16.07
CA THR A 59 26.87 2.22 -17.11
C THR A 59 26.22 2.09 -18.49
N PRO A 60 26.48 3.01 -19.45
CA PRO A 60 25.96 2.89 -20.82
C PRO A 60 26.36 1.56 -21.48
N GLN A 61 27.55 1.04 -21.20
CA GLN A 61 28.01 -0.27 -21.68
C GLN A 61 27.07 -1.42 -21.25
N GLU A 62 26.71 -1.50 -19.96
CA GLU A 62 25.77 -2.52 -19.46
C GLU A 62 24.36 -2.36 -20.06
N ASN A 63 23.95 -1.12 -20.34
CA ASN A 63 22.67 -0.84 -20.99
C ASN A 63 22.68 -1.30 -22.46
N VAL A 64 23.79 -1.11 -23.17
CA VAL A 64 23.96 -1.63 -24.54
C VAL A 64 23.93 -3.14 -24.58
N GLN A 65 24.59 -3.81 -23.64
CA GLN A 65 24.55 -5.28 -23.58
C GLN A 65 23.11 -5.78 -23.43
N MET A 66 22.32 -5.17 -22.55
CA MET A 66 20.90 -5.48 -22.38
C MET A 66 20.10 -5.27 -23.67
N LEU A 67 20.33 -4.17 -24.38
CA LEU A 67 19.68 -3.89 -25.66
C LEU A 67 20.01 -4.98 -26.70
N LEU A 68 21.30 -5.30 -26.86
CA LEU A 68 21.76 -6.27 -27.86
C LEU A 68 21.27 -7.70 -27.57
N GLU A 69 21.20 -8.09 -26.29
CA GLU A 69 20.68 -9.39 -25.86
C GLU A 69 19.18 -9.54 -26.15
N ALA A 70 18.41 -8.44 -26.05
CA ALA A 70 16.99 -8.41 -26.35
C ALA A 70 16.68 -8.44 -27.86
N LEU A 71 17.65 -8.09 -28.71
CA LEU A 71 17.48 -8.12 -30.16
C LEU A 71 17.51 -9.55 -30.70
N PRO A 72 16.74 -9.84 -31.77
CA PRO A 72 16.81 -11.13 -32.44
C PRO A 72 18.24 -11.39 -32.94
N ALA A 73 18.61 -12.67 -33.06
CA ALA A 73 19.94 -13.10 -33.53
C ALA A 73 20.13 -12.91 -35.05
N ARG A 74 19.86 -11.70 -35.54
CA ARG A 74 20.04 -11.24 -36.93
C ARG A 74 20.29 -9.73 -36.94
N PRO A 75 21.01 -9.21 -37.95
CA PRO A 75 21.15 -7.77 -38.14
C PRO A 75 19.79 -7.09 -38.25
N THR A 76 19.56 -6.08 -37.40
CA THR A 76 18.31 -5.31 -37.36
C THR A 76 18.64 -3.83 -37.49
N THR A 77 18.10 -3.17 -38.52
CA THR A 77 18.35 -1.76 -38.78
C THR A 77 17.41 -0.86 -37.98
N PHE A 78 17.98 0.08 -37.23
CA PHE A 78 17.26 1.09 -36.46
C PHE A 78 17.66 2.49 -36.89
N ASP A 79 16.66 3.31 -37.20
CA ASP A 79 16.76 4.75 -37.05
C ASP A 79 16.50 5.08 -35.55
N VAL A 80 17.20 6.05 -34.97
CA VAL A 80 17.25 6.27 -33.51
C VAL A 80 17.00 7.73 -33.15
N ILE A 81 16.18 7.97 -32.13
CA ILE A 81 16.09 9.26 -31.45
C ILE A 81 16.51 9.06 -30.01
N THR A 82 17.50 9.82 -29.56
CA THR A 82 17.96 9.80 -28.18
C THR A 82 17.63 11.10 -27.47
N HIS A 83 17.50 11.06 -26.15
CA HIS A 83 17.46 12.24 -25.31
C HIS A 83 18.50 12.13 -24.20
N SER A 84 19.25 13.22 -23.97
CA SER A 84 20.21 13.32 -22.87
C SER A 84 21.19 12.13 -22.84
N ARG A 85 21.35 11.47 -21.69
CA ARG A 85 22.20 10.27 -21.52
C ARG A 85 21.94 9.15 -22.53
N GLY A 86 20.74 9.04 -23.09
CA GLY A 86 20.43 8.05 -24.13
C GLY A 86 21.35 8.16 -25.34
N GLY A 87 21.88 9.36 -25.63
CA GLY A 87 22.91 9.56 -26.64
C GLY A 87 24.18 8.77 -26.36
N LEU A 88 24.63 8.73 -25.09
CA LEU A 88 25.82 7.96 -24.72
C LEU A 88 25.60 6.45 -24.87
N VAL A 89 24.39 5.96 -24.60
CA VAL A 89 24.03 4.55 -24.84
C VAL A 89 24.11 4.23 -26.34
N LEU A 90 23.57 5.10 -27.19
CA LEU A 90 23.68 4.94 -28.64
C LEU A 90 25.14 4.95 -29.12
N ARG A 91 25.93 5.93 -28.66
CA ARG A 91 27.35 6.01 -29.02
C ARG A 91 28.12 4.75 -28.61
N HIS A 92 27.83 4.16 -27.45
CA HIS A 92 28.45 2.90 -27.04
C HIS A 92 28.11 1.74 -27.99
N VAL A 93 26.86 1.60 -28.45
CA VAL A 93 26.50 0.50 -29.35
C VAL A 93 27.07 0.68 -30.77
N VAL A 94 27.33 1.92 -31.18
CA VAL A 94 27.80 2.25 -32.54
C VAL A 94 29.32 2.36 -32.62
N GLU A 95 29.95 3.07 -31.69
CA GLU A 95 31.38 3.43 -31.71
C GLU A 95 32.22 2.43 -30.89
N ARG A 96 31.63 1.75 -29.90
CA ARG A 96 32.32 0.76 -29.05
C ARG A 96 31.87 -0.68 -29.30
N ARG A 97 31.64 -1.01 -30.58
CA ARG A 97 31.20 -2.35 -31.03
C ARG A 97 32.16 -3.46 -30.61
N ASP A 98 33.45 -3.14 -30.47
CA ASP A 98 34.51 -4.04 -30.00
C ASP A 98 34.22 -4.65 -28.62
N LEU A 99 33.50 -3.93 -27.75
CA LEU A 99 33.18 -4.38 -26.39
C LEU A 99 32.13 -5.50 -26.34
N PHE A 100 31.39 -5.75 -27.42
CA PHE A 100 30.21 -6.64 -27.41
C PHE A 100 30.35 -7.88 -28.32
N GLY A 101 31.49 -8.05 -28.99
CA GLY A 101 31.73 -9.20 -29.87
C GLY A 101 30.62 -9.39 -30.90
N SER A 102 30.17 -10.64 -31.10
CA SER A 102 29.11 -10.97 -32.08
C SER A 102 27.72 -10.43 -31.71
N LEU A 103 27.50 -9.95 -30.47
CA LEU A 103 26.23 -9.30 -30.12
C LEU A 103 26.07 -7.97 -30.86
N ALA A 104 27.17 -7.25 -31.12
CA ALA A 104 27.16 -5.97 -31.83
C ALA A 104 26.61 -6.10 -33.27
N ASP A 105 26.63 -7.29 -33.87
CA ASP A 105 26.14 -7.53 -35.24
C ASP A 105 24.61 -7.56 -35.33
N ARG A 106 23.91 -7.62 -34.18
CA ARG A 106 22.44 -7.57 -34.14
C ARG A 106 21.89 -6.16 -34.36
N PHE A 107 22.70 -5.12 -34.12
CA PHE A 107 22.29 -3.73 -34.24
C PHE A 107 22.99 -3.06 -35.43
N VAL A 108 22.20 -2.54 -36.37
CA VAL A 108 22.69 -1.76 -37.50
C VAL A 108 22.09 -0.36 -37.42
N LEU A 109 22.93 0.66 -37.34
CA LEU A 109 22.45 2.04 -37.34
C LEU A 109 22.02 2.46 -38.75
N GLY A 110 20.81 3.03 -38.86
CA GLY A 110 20.36 3.83 -40.00
C GLY A 110 20.75 5.30 -39.82
N ARG A 111 19.85 6.10 -39.27
CA ARG A 111 20.04 7.51 -38.93
C ARG A 111 19.77 7.75 -37.46
N ALA A 112 20.51 8.65 -36.83
CA ALA A 112 20.28 9.04 -35.45
C ALA A 112 20.07 10.53 -35.29
N VAL A 113 19.21 10.91 -34.35
CA VAL A 113 19.15 12.27 -33.83
C VAL A 113 19.50 12.26 -32.34
N LEU A 114 20.62 12.89 -32.01
CA LEU A 114 21.09 13.13 -30.66
C LEU A 114 20.43 14.40 -30.11
N VAL A 115 19.39 14.25 -29.27
CA VAL A 115 18.72 15.40 -28.63
C VAL A 115 19.34 15.66 -27.27
N ALA A 116 19.88 16.85 -27.06
CA ALA A 116 20.47 17.28 -25.79
C ALA A 116 21.51 16.31 -25.19
N SER A 117 22.23 15.57 -26.03
CA SER A 117 23.13 14.50 -25.58
C SER A 117 24.44 15.07 -25.04
N PRO A 118 24.90 14.68 -23.84
CA PRO A 118 26.13 15.22 -23.24
C PRO A 118 27.37 14.52 -23.81
N ASN A 119 27.69 14.74 -25.09
CA ASN A 119 28.77 14.00 -25.76
C ASN A 119 30.15 14.33 -25.16
N GLU A 120 30.38 15.56 -24.71
CA GLU A 120 31.58 15.98 -23.96
C GLU A 120 31.41 15.83 -22.43
N GLY A 121 30.36 15.13 -22.00
CA GLY A 121 29.95 15.06 -20.60
C GLY A 121 29.26 16.34 -20.10
N THR A 122 28.92 16.34 -18.83
CA THR A 122 28.36 17.51 -18.14
C THR A 122 29.11 17.76 -16.84
N PRO A 123 29.38 19.03 -16.46
CA PRO A 123 29.95 19.37 -15.15
C PRO A 123 29.10 18.81 -13.99
N PHE A 124 27.80 18.63 -14.22
CA PHE A 124 26.87 17.96 -13.30
C PHE A 124 27.00 16.43 -13.29
N ALA A 125 28.14 15.86 -13.65
CA ALA A 125 28.42 14.43 -13.42
C ALA A 125 29.76 14.20 -12.72
N SER A 126 30.50 15.28 -12.40
CA SER A 126 31.76 15.23 -11.66
C SER A 126 31.55 14.96 -10.15
N PRO A 127 32.41 14.13 -9.51
CA PRO A 127 32.39 13.84 -8.08
C PRO A 127 32.60 15.05 -7.15
N ASP A 128 33.24 16.12 -7.65
CA ASP A 128 33.60 17.29 -6.85
C ASP A 128 32.39 18.18 -6.48
N HIS A 129 31.22 17.92 -7.08
CA HIS A 129 30.02 18.75 -6.93
C HIS A 129 28.86 18.06 -6.20
N VAL A 130 29.05 16.88 -5.60
CA VAL A 130 28.00 15.97 -5.07
C VAL A 130 26.97 16.64 -4.13
N THR A 131 27.38 17.57 -3.26
CA THR A 131 26.47 18.35 -2.39
C THR A 131 25.65 19.42 -3.14
N GLN A 132 26.05 19.79 -4.35
CA GLN A 132 25.33 20.75 -5.21
C GLN A 132 24.28 20.05 -6.10
N TYR A 133 24.33 18.73 -6.25
CA TYR A 133 23.35 17.95 -7.05
C TYR A 133 21.97 17.92 -6.42
N THR A 134 21.90 17.77 -5.11
CA THR A 134 20.63 17.77 -4.36
C THR A 134 19.95 19.13 -4.47
N THR A 135 20.74 20.21 -4.39
CA THR A 135 20.27 21.59 -4.58
C THR A 135 19.86 21.84 -6.02
N TRP A 136 20.63 21.38 -7.01
CA TRP A 136 20.30 21.49 -8.43
C TRP A 136 19.03 20.72 -8.80
N LEU A 137 18.89 19.44 -8.40
CA LEU A 137 17.72 18.63 -8.72
C LEU A 137 16.46 19.25 -8.09
N SER A 138 16.57 19.78 -6.88
CA SER A 138 15.50 20.52 -6.20
C SER A 138 15.12 21.79 -6.99
N ASN A 139 16.11 22.57 -7.42
CA ASN A 139 15.89 23.82 -8.16
C ASN A 139 15.34 23.58 -9.59
N VAL A 140 15.79 22.55 -10.31
CA VAL A 140 15.24 22.19 -11.64
C VAL A 140 13.80 21.71 -11.54
N LEU A 141 13.46 20.96 -10.47
CA LEU A 141 12.09 20.55 -10.17
C LEU A 141 11.19 21.74 -9.80
N GLU A 142 11.72 22.75 -9.09
CA GLU A 142 11.00 24.00 -8.80
C GLU A 142 10.84 24.92 -10.02
N LEU A 143 11.83 24.94 -10.92
CA LEU A 143 11.82 25.79 -12.10
C LEU A 143 10.98 25.21 -13.26
N PHE A 144 10.83 23.89 -13.36
CA PHE A 144 10.12 23.21 -14.45
C PHE A 144 9.27 22.02 -13.97
N PRO A 145 8.01 22.25 -13.52
CA PRO A 145 7.17 21.22 -12.89
C PRO A 145 6.63 20.13 -13.85
N ASP A 146 6.45 20.45 -15.13
CA ASP A 146 6.02 19.50 -16.17
C ASP A 146 7.25 18.95 -16.92
N ASN A 147 7.93 17.94 -16.37
CA ASN A 147 9.12 17.36 -16.99
C ASN A 147 9.07 15.81 -17.03
N PRO A 148 9.93 15.15 -17.82
CA PRO A 148 9.98 13.68 -17.90
C PRO A 148 10.41 12.97 -16.60
N PHE A 149 10.80 13.74 -15.58
CA PHE A 149 11.21 13.26 -14.26
C PHE A 149 10.01 13.14 -13.32
N THR A 150 8.87 13.81 -13.58
CA THR A 150 7.69 13.82 -12.69
C THR A 150 6.62 12.79 -13.07
N THR A 151 6.78 12.04 -14.17
CA THR A 151 5.73 11.14 -14.71
C THR A 151 5.67 9.75 -14.05
N GLY A 152 6.41 9.55 -12.95
CA GLY A 152 6.29 8.39 -12.07
C GLY A 152 6.47 8.85 -10.63
N VAL A 153 5.35 9.18 -9.97
CA VAL A 153 5.34 9.76 -8.62
C VAL A 153 6.08 8.87 -7.60
N GLU A 154 6.02 7.53 -7.76
CA GLU A 154 6.78 6.56 -6.94
C GLU A 154 8.31 6.65 -7.13
N PHE A 155 8.78 7.05 -8.31
CA PHE A 155 10.21 7.00 -8.66
C PHE A 155 11.02 8.16 -8.05
N VAL A 156 10.42 9.34 -7.87
CA VAL A 156 11.17 10.56 -7.51
C VAL A 156 11.51 10.61 -6.02
N SER A 157 10.57 10.23 -5.16
CA SER A 157 10.80 10.15 -3.71
C SER A 157 11.75 9.00 -3.37
N GLU A 158 11.59 7.83 -4.02
CA GLU A 158 12.53 6.72 -3.88
C GLU A 158 13.91 7.04 -4.48
N ALA A 159 14.00 7.74 -5.61
CA ALA A 159 15.28 8.16 -6.19
C ALA A 159 16.03 9.16 -5.31
N LEU A 160 15.34 10.12 -4.68
CA LEU A 160 15.95 11.09 -3.77
C LEU A 160 16.45 10.42 -2.48
N SER A 161 15.67 9.54 -1.86
CA SER A 161 16.11 8.75 -0.71
C SER A 161 17.24 7.77 -1.06
N TRP A 162 17.17 7.13 -2.23
CA TRP A 162 18.18 6.18 -2.69
C TRP A 162 19.51 6.88 -2.99
N ILE A 163 19.47 8.06 -3.62
CA ILE A 163 20.64 8.90 -3.84
C ILE A 163 21.23 9.30 -2.49
N ALA A 164 20.44 9.85 -1.56
CA ALA A 164 20.90 10.28 -0.24
C ALA A 164 21.63 9.16 0.53
N ARG A 165 21.10 7.92 0.50
CA ARG A 165 21.71 6.74 1.16
C ARG A 165 22.95 6.19 0.46
N ARG A 166 23.10 6.41 -0.85
CA ARG A 166 24.24 5.90 -1.64
C ARG A 166 25.38 6.92 -1.77
N LEU A 167 25.28 8.10 -1.16
CA LEU A 167 26.34 9.13 -1.15
C LEU A 167 27.68 8.69 -0.53
N VAL A 168 27.77 7.46 -0.03
CA VAL A 168 29.02 6.83 0.45
C VAL A 168 29.69 5.94 -0.63
N GLY A 169 29.03 5.64 -1.76
CA GLY A 169 29.57 4.85 -2.87
C GLY A 169 29.09 5.33 -4.25
N GLY A 170 30.01 5.57 -5.18
CA GLY A 170 29.74 6.21 -6.47
C GLY A 170 28.59 5.61 -7.29
N LEU A 171 27.91 6.45 -8.08
CA LEU A 171 26.81 6.08 -8.99
C LEU A 171 27.35 5.87 -10.42
N PRO A 172 27.58 4.63 -10.88
CA PRO A 172 28.28 4.38 -12.14
C PRO A 172 27.53 4.88 -13.38
N GLY A 173 26.18 4.88 -13.35
CA GLY A 173 25.37 5.41 -14.44
C GLY A 173 25.41 6.94 -14.53
N LEU A 174 25.49 7.64 -13.40
CA LEU A 174 25.64 9.11 -13.36
C LEU A 174 27.08 9.52 -13.68
N ALA A 175 28.07 8.89 -13.05
CA ALA A 175 29.49 9.11 -13.28
C ALA A 175 29.90 8.87 -14.74
N SER A 176 29.15 8.07 -15.50
CA SER A 176 29.39 7.88 -16.93
C SER A 176 29.21 9.13 -17.80
N MET A 177 28.63 10.20 -17.26
CA MET A 177 28.48 11.49 -17.94
C MET A 177 29.53 12.52 -17.49
N ASP A 178 30.47 12.14 -16.61
CA ASP A 178 31.53 13.03 -16.13
C ASP A 178 32.40 13.47 -17.30
N ASN A 179 32.53 14.78 -17.52
CA ASN A 179 33.36 15.34 -18.59
C ASN A 179 34.85 15.01 -18.44
N LYS A 180 35.29 14.65 -17.23
CA LYS A 180 36.65 14.15 -16.96
C LYS A 180 36.72 12.63 -16.83
N GLY A 181 35.59 11.93 -16.88
CA GLY A 181 35.50 10.50 -16.65
C GLY A 181 36.01 9.65 -17.82
N ASP A 182 36.52 8.46 -17.50
CA ASP A 182 37.09 7.52 -18.46
C ASP A 182 36.12 7.17 -19.60
N ILE A 183 34.81 7.12 -19.32
CA ILE A 183 33.78 6.79 -20.32
C ILE A 183 33.67 7.88 -21.39
N ILE A 184 33.62 9.16 -20.99
CA ILE A 184 33.56 10.28 -21.94
C ILE A 184 34.87 10.35 -22.70
N GLN A 185 36.03 10.25 -22.03
CA GLN A 185 37.33 10.24 -22.71
C GLN A 185 37.43 9.11 -23.75
N ALA A 186 36.92 7.91 -23.42
CA ALA A 186 36.96 6.77 -24.33
C ALA A 186 35.95 6.88 -25.49
N LEU A 187 34.84 7.60 -25.31
CA LEU A 187 33.94 7.95 -26.41
C LEU A 187 34.49 9.08 -27.28
N GLN A 188 35.39 9.91 -26.76
CA GLN A 188 36.04 10.99 -27.54
C GLN A 188 37.28 10.49 -28.31
N ALA A 189 37.62 9.21 -28.18
CA ALA A 189 38.68 8.52 -28.89
C ALA A 189 38.12 7.71 -30.07
N THR A 190 38.98 7.39 -31.05
CA THR A 190 38.60 6.57 -32.21
C THR A 190 37.99 5.22 -31.79
N PRO A 191 37.02 4.65 -32.53
CA PRO A 191 36.63 5.02 -33.90
C PRO A 191 35.57 6.12 -33.99
N ASN A 192 35.70 6.97 -35.01
CA ASN A 192 34.78 8.08 -35.27
C ASN A 192 33.35 7.59 -35.55
N PRO A 193 32.31 8.40 -35.26
CA PRO A 193 30.94 8.08 -35.59
C PRO A 193 30.76 7.84 -37.11
N PRO A 194 29.83 6.96 -37.52
CA PRO A 194 29.64 6.65 -38.92
C PRO A 194 29.27 7.90 -39.74
N ASN A 195 30.00 8.15 -40.83
CA ASN A 195 29.77 9.30 -41.70
C ASN A 195 28.29 9.45 -42.09
N GLU A 196 27.78 10.68 -41.98
CA GLU A 196 26.42 11.06 -42.40
C GLU A 196 25.26 10.30 -41.72
N THR A 197 25.46 9.71 -40.54
CA THR A 197 24.36 9.05 -39.78
C THR A 197 23.80 9.88 -38.63
N TYR A 198 24.59 10.73 -37.98
CA TYR A 198 24.14 11.55 -36.85
C TYR A 198 23.63 12.95 -37.26
N SER A 199 22.60 13.40 -36.56
CA SER A 199 22.11 14.77 -36.46
C SER A 199 22.05 15.16 -34.98
N ALA A 200 22.19 16.45 -34.67
CA ALA A 200 22.09 16.95 -33.29
C ALA A 200 20.95 17.96 -33.17
N LEU A 201 20.20 17.87 -32.07
CA LEU A 201 19.20 18.87 -31.69
C LEU A 201 19.50 19.38 -30.29
N VAL A 202 19.72 20.68 -30.17
CA VAL A 202 20.32 21.35 -29.00
C VAL A 202 19.63 22.69 -28.74
N ALA A 203 19.87 23.30 -27.57
CA ALA A 203 19.26 24.57 -27.19
C ALA A 203 20.25 25.43 -26.40
N ASN A 204 20.22 26.73 -26.65
CA ASN A 204 20.86 27.77 -25.83
C ASN A 204 19.75 28.52 -25.07
N TYR A 205 19.45 28.06 -23.85
CA TYR A 205 18.29 28.53 -23.11
C TYR A 205 18.50 29.94 -22.54
N GLU A 206 17.56 30.84 -22.82
CA GLU A 206 17.50 32.17 -22.20
C GLU A 206 16.32 32.23 -21.22
N PRO A 207 16.58 32.38 -19.90
CA PRO A 207 15.51 32.52 -18.92
C PRO A 207 14.77 33.85 -19.08
N ASP A 208 13.45 33.83 -18.94
CA ASP A 208 12.65 35.06 -18.83
C ASP A 208 12.95 35.83 -17.53
N ALA A 209 12.47 37.07 -17.39
CA ALA A 209 12.78 37.92 -16.23
C ALA A 209 12.28 37.35 -14.88
N GLY A 210 11.20 36.56 -14.88
CA GLY A 210 10.66 35.94 -13.67
C GLY A 210 11.44 34.68 -13.26
N VAL A 211 11.84 33.88 -14.23
CA VAL A 211 12.71 32.72 -14.07
C VAL A 211 14.13 33.17 -13.69
N LEU A 212 14.64 34.25 -14.29
CA LEU A 212 15.93 34.84 -13.96
C LEU A 212 15.98 35.31 -12.50
N GLN A 213 14.90 35.91 -11.99
CA GLN A 213 14.82 36.30 -10.58
C GLN A 213 14.85 35.07 -9.66
N ARG A 214 14.13 33.99 -10.00
CA ARG A 214 14.18 32.72 -9.25
C ARG A 214 15.56 32.04 -9.30
N ILE A 215 16.24 32.11 -10.45
CA ILE A 215 17.61 31.60 -10.65
C ILE A 215 18.61 32.40 -9.80
N ILE A 216 18.46 33.72 -9.72
CA ILE A 216 19.27 34.60 -8.87
C ILE A 216 18.99 34.33 -7.38
N ASP A 217 17.71 34.24 -6.99
CA ASP A 217 17.28 33.97 -5.61
C ASP A 217 17.74 32.56 -5.14
N ALA A 218 17.89 31.61 -6.07
CA ALA A 218 18.43 30.28 -5.84
C ALA A 218 19.97 30.19 -5.91
N GLY A 219 20.68 31.30 -6.13
CA GLY A 219 22.16 31.36 -6.13
C GLY A 219 22.85 30.73 -7.35
N ALA A 220 22.16 30.61 -8.49
CA ALA A 220 22.59 29.79 -9.63
C ALA A 220 23.52 30.48 -10.66
N ASP A 221 23.96 31.73 -10.43
CA ASP A 221 24.92 32.45 -11.30
C ASP A 221 26.32 31.78 -11.40
N LEU A 222 26.53 30.63 -10.75
CA LEU A 222 27.81 29.92 -10.62
C LEU A 222 28.02 28.73 -11.58
N PHE A 223 27.01 28.26 -12.33
CA PHE A 223 27.06 26.89 -12.90
C PHE A 223 27.47 26.76 -14.37
N PHE A 224 27.34 27.79 -15.23
CA PHE A 224 27.84 27.73 -16.61
C PHE A 224 28.37 29.09 -17.12
N PRO A 225 29.65 29.18 -17.54
CA PRO A 225 30.17 30.37 -18.22
C PRO A 225 29.86 30.42 -19.74
N THR A 226 29.25 29.36 -20.30
CA THR A 226 29.00 29.15 -21.75
C THR A 226 27.51 28.91 -22.05
N ALA A 227 27.15 28.85 -23.34
CA ALA A 227 25.80 28.49 -23.78
C ALA A 227 25.42 27.10 -23.26
N ASN A 228 24.18 26.93 -22.79
CA ASN A 228 23.71 25.67 -22.23
C ASN A 228 22.18 25.57 -22.28
N ASP A 229 21.66 24.36 -22.10
CA ASP A 229 20.22 24.07 -21.99
C ASP A 229 19.76 23.88 -20.53
N LEU A 230 20.54 24.36 -19.55
CA LEU A 230 20.48 24.15 -18.09
C LEU A 230 21.12 22.86 -17.57
N VAL A 231 21.45 21.89 -18.42
CA VAL A 231 22.01 20.59 -18.00
C VAL A 231 23.27 20.26 -18.78
N VAL A 232 23.28 20.55 -20.08
CA VAL A 232 24.35 20.23 -21.01
C VAL A 232 24.82 21.52 -21.66
N PRO A 233 26.15 21.78 -21.69
CA PRO A 233 26.70 22.83 -22.54
C PRO A 233 26.25 22.62 -23.98
N THR A 234 25.68 23.65 -24.61
CA THR A 234 24.96 23.52 -25.89
C THR A 234 25.84 22.88 -26.96
N GLU A 235 27.12 23.29 -27.02
CA GLU A 235 28.14 22.80 -27.94
C GLU A 235 28.49 21.32 -27.75
N GLY A 236 28.40 20.83 -26.51
CA GLY A 236 28.60 19.42 -26.16
C GLY A 236 27.57 18.48 -26.78
N GLY A 237 26.51 19.01 -27.40
CA GLY A 237 25.52 18.22 -28.14
C GLY A 237 25.93 17.83 -29.56
N TRP A 238 26.87 18.53 -30.20
CA TRP A 238 27.35 18.21 -31.56
C TRP A 238 28.85 17.90 -31.66
N ARG A 239 29.63 18.16 -30.61
CA ARG A 239 31.04 17.80 -30.52
C ARG A 239 31.20 16.31 -30.17
N VAL A 240 31.67 15.54 -31.16
CA VAL A 240 31.86 14.09 -31.09
C VAL A 240 33.29 13.78 -31.57
N ASP A 241 34.23 13.64 -30.65
CA ASP A 241 35.65 13.28 -30.83
C ASP A 241 36.62 14.46 -30.92
N VAL A 242 37.13 14.88 -29.75
CA VAL A 242 38.16 15.93 -29.61
C VAL A 242 39.59 15.37 -29.65
N GLY A 243 39.77 14.05 -29.48
CA GLY A 243 41.07 13.43 -29.16
C GLY A 243 42.11 13.34 -30.30
N SER A 244 41.74 13.61 -31.57
CA SER A 244 42.57 13.25 -32.74
C SER A 244 42.96 14.44 -33.63
N GLY A 245 43.34 15.59 -33.06
CA GLY A 245 44.00 16.68 -33.83
C GLY A 245 43.15 17.38 -34.91
N GLY A 246 41.85 17.10 -34.97
CA GLY A 246 40.84 17.83 -35.74
C GLY A 246 39.46 17.49 -35.17
N THR A 247 38.63 18.50 -34.93
CA THR A 247 37.30 18.35 -34.33
C THR A 247 36.38 17.62 -35.32
N VAL A 248 36.16 16.32 -35.13
CA VAL A 248 35.04 15.67 -35.80
C VAL A 248 33.78 16.18 -35.08
N THR A 249 32.88 16.77 -35.85
CA THR A 249 31.65 17.35 -35.34
C THR A 249 30.51 16.86 -36.22
N ILE A 250 29.31 16.79 -35.65
CA ILE A 250 28.12 16.66 -36.49
C ILE A 250 28.08 17.91 -37.37
N PRO A 251 28.07 17.77 -38.72
CA PRO A 251 28.15 18.92 -39.61
C PRO A 251 27.05 19.93 -39.31
N GLY A 252 27.36 21.24 -39.35
CA GLY A 252 26.40 22.29 -39.01
C GLY A 252 25.11 22.28 -39.82
N THR A 253 25.11 21.67 -41.02
CA THR A 253 23.92 21.41 -41.85
C THR A 253 22.94 20.39 -41.24
N ARG A 254 23.36 19.65 -40.21
CA ARG A 254 22.62 18.60 -39.51
C ARG A 254 22.49 18.89 -38.00
N VAL A 255 22.83 20.11 -37.58
CA VAL A 255 22.63 20.60 -36.22
C VAL A 255 21.45 21.57 -36.23
N GLY A 256 20.44 21.27 -35.42
CA GLY A 256 19.35 22.17 -35.11
C GLY A 256 19.56 22.76 -33.72
N CYS A 257 19.64 24.08 -33.60
CA CYS A 257 19.83 24.76 -32.32
C CYS A 257 18.72 25.77 -32.07
N PHE A 258 18.06 25.66 -30.92
CA PHE A 258 17.12 26.67 -30.41
C PHE A 258 17.86 27.76 -29.60
N GLY A 259 17.23 28.94 -29.47
CA GLY A 259 17.75 30.03 -28.64
C GLY A 259 18.79 30.92 -29.32
N LEU A 260 19.55 31.69 -28.53
CA LEU A 260 20.44 32.74 -29.04
C LEU A 260 21.60 32.13 -29.85
N GLY A 261 21.78 32.62 -31.08
CA GLY A 261 22.77 32.07 -32.02
C GLY A 261 22.34 30.76 -32.67
N GLY A 262 21.16 30.25 -32.35
CA GLY A 262 20.57 29.06 -32.97
C GLY A 262 19.99 29.32 -34.36
N ASN A 263 19.73 28.24 -35.09
CA ASN A 263 19.19 28.25 -36.46
C ASN A 263 17.73 27.77 -36.54
N LEU A 264 17.12 27.38 -35.42
CA LEU A 264 15.70 27.02 -35.34
C LEU A 264 14.88 28.12 -34.68
N THR A 265 13.69 28.36 -35.24
CA THR A 265 12.66 29.18 -34.59
C THR A 265 12.01 28.38 -33.46
N GLN A 266 11.79 29.03 -32.32
CA GLN A 266 11.09 28.44 -31.17
C GLN A 266 9.82 29.24 -30.85
N GLN A 267 8.73 28.56 -30.48
CA GLN A 267 7.51 29.22 -30.01
C GLN A 267 7.61 29.61 -28.53
N LYS A 268 8.33 28.80 -27.76
CA LYS A 268 8.65 29.01 -26.35
C LYS A 268 10.13 28.76 -26.13
N ALA A 269 10.70 29.27 -25.04
CA ALA A 269 12.10 28.99 -24.72
C ALA A 269 12.30 27.49 -24.50
N VAL A 270 13.13 26.88 -25.34
CA VAL A 270 13.47 25.45 -25.26
C VAL A 270 14.64 25.24 -24.30
N ASN A 271 14.52 24.26 -23.41
CA ASN A 271 15.51 23.82 -22.44
C ASN A 271 15.60 22.28 -22.43
N HIS A 272 16.45 21.73 -21.56
CA HIS A 272 16.74 20.30 -21.52
C HIS A 272 15.52 19.37 -21.42
N VAL A 273 14.42 19.81 -20.79
CA VAL A 273 13.29 18.92 -20.46
C VAL A 273 12.06 19.11 -21.34
N ASN A 274 12.00 20.15 -22.18
CA ASN A 274 10.84 20.47 -23.01
C ASN A 274 11.12 20.45 -24.53
N PHE A 275 12.25 19.90 -24.97
CA PHE A 275 12.63 19.81 -26.39
C PHE A 275 11.49 19.32 -27.30
N PHE A 276 10.76 18.31 -26.88
CA PHE A 276 9.73 17.65 -27.70
C PHE A 276 8.37 18.37 -27.71
N ASP A 277 8.25 19.49 -26.99
CA ASP A 277 7.02 20.29 -26.93
C ASP A 277 6.93 21.30 -28.08
N ASP A 278 8.05 21.62 -28.74
CA ASP A 278 8.11 22.64 -29.78
C ASP A 278 7.86 22.05 -31.18
N PRO A 279 7.01 22.66 -32.03
CA PRO A 279 6.80 22.23 -33.41
C PRO A 279 8.07 22.17 -34.26
N GLY A 280 9.05 23.03 -34.00
CA GLY A 280 10.35 23.02 -34.67
C GLY A 280 11.12 21.71 -34.44
N THR A 281 10.92 21.07 -33.30
CA THR A 281 11.51 19.75 -33.00
C THR A 281 10.89 18.67 -33.88
N VAL A 282 9.56 18.66 -34.04
CA VAL A 282 8.86 17.69 -34.91
C VAL A 282 9.36 17.81 -36.35
N ASP A 283 9.41 19.04 -36.86
CA ASP A 283 9.87 19.32 -38.24
C ASP A 283 11.33 18.88 -38.45
N PHE A 284 12.21 19.20 -37.50
CA PHE A 284 13.62 18.81 -37.56
C PHE A 284 13.78 17.29 -37.56
N LEU A 285 13.12 16.59 -36.62
CA LEU A 285 13.23 15.14 -36.47
C LEU A 285 12.71 14.39 -37.70
N VAL A 286 11.57 14.81 -38.27
CA VAL A 286 11.00 14.18 -39.47
C VAL A 286 11.95 14.31 -40.66
N ARG A 287 12.50 15.51 -40.90
CA ARG A 287 13.46 15.74 -41.99
C ARG A 287 14.75 14.96 -41.79
N ALA A 288 15.31 14.97 -40.58
CA ALA A 288 16.54 14.24 -40.26
C ALA A 288 16.37 12.73 -40.50
N LEU A 289 15.27 12.13 -40.06
CA LEU A 289 14.98 10.71 -40.27
C LEU A 289 14.72 10.36 -41.75
N ARG A 290 14.11 11.27 -42.52
CA ARG A 290 13.97 11.11 -43.98
C ARG A 290 15.28 11.32 -44.75
N GLY A 291 16.27 11.99 -44.12
CA GLY A 291 17.53 12.36 -44.75
C GLY A 291 17.38 13.57 -45.68
N GLU A 292 16.39 14.41 -45.41
CA GLU A 292 16.14 15.65 -46.12
C GLU A 292 17.02 16.76 -45.56
N ALA A 293 17.36 17.75 -46.40
CA ALA A 293 18.08 18.94 -45.95
C ALA A 293 17.20 19.77 -45.01
N GLN A 294 17.82 20.30 -43.94
CA GLN A 294 17.16 21.26 -43.06
C GLN A 294 17.05 22.61 -43.78
N PRO A 295 15.92 23.33 -43.66
CA PRO A 295 15.72 24.63 -44.30
C PRO A 295 16.50 25.77 -43.63
N ALA A 296 17.15 25.49 -42.50
CA ALA A 296 17.88 26.45 -41.69
C ALA A 296 19.32 26.66 -42.19
N ALA A 297 19.87 27.84 -41.93
CA ALA A 297 21.30 28.09 -42.15
C ALA A 297 22.14 27.10 -41.31
N PRO A 298 23.27 26.60 -41.84
CA PRO A 298 24.15 25.74 -41.05
C PRO A 298 24.63 26.45 -39.78
N ILE A 299 24.66 25.75 -38.66
CA ILE A 299 25.31 26.25 -37.44
C ILE A 299 26.82 26.37 -37.70
N ASP A 300 27.40 27.49 -37.28
CA ASP A 300 28.86 27.63 -37.22
C ASP A 300 29.37 26.78 -36.05
N ILE A 301 29.96 25.63 -36.39
CA ILE A 301 30.45 24.64 -35.41
C ILE A 301 31.89 24.91 -34.96
N GLU A 302 32.59 25.85 -35.61
CA GLU A 302 33.98 26.20 -35.32
C GLU A 302 34.10 27.25 -34.21
N HIS A 303 33.02 27.98 -33.90
CA HIS A 303 32.98 29.00 -32.86
C HIS A 303 31.92 28.70 -31.80
N ASP A 304 32.19 29.06 -30.55
CA ASP A 304 31.22 28.92 -29.45
C ASP A 304 30.01 29.84 -29.64
N LEU A 305 28.84 29.38 -29.18
CA LEU A 305 27.63 30.18 -29.20
C LEU A 305 27.74 31.35 -28.20
N PRO A 306 27.03 32.47 -28.45
CA PRO A 306 27.05 33.61 -27.55
C PRO A 306 26.55 33.26 -26.14
N SER A 307 27.36 33.60 -25.12
CA SER A 307 27.03 33.44 -23.69
C SER A 307 27.11 34.77 -22.90
N GLY A 308 26.50 34.82 -21.71
CA GLY A 308 26.07 36.00 -20.94
C GLY A 308 27.10 37.04 -20.43
N LYS A 309 28.20 37.32 -21.14
CA LYS A 309 29.17 38.41 -20.77
C LYS A 309 29.13 39.68 -21.62
N ARG A 310 28.19 39.84 -22.57
CA ARG A 310 27.88 41.13 -23.24
C ARG A 310 26.61 41.80 -22.68
N ARG A 311 26.32 41.63 -21.39
CA ARG A 311 25.08 42.13 -20.75
C ARG A 311 25.02 43.65 -20.47
N GLY A 312 25.95 44.47 -20.98
CA GLY A 312 26.05 45.89 -20.60
C GLY A 312 26.11 46.98 -21.70
N ALA A 313 26.31 46.68 -22.98
CA ALA A 313 26.70 47.75 -23.93
C ALA A 313 25.99 47.78 -25.31
N VAL A 314 25.01 46.91 -25.60
CA VAL A 314 24.32 46.92 -26.92
C VAL A 314 22.78 46.86 -26.78
N ARG A 315 22.23 47.37 -25.66
CA ARG A 315 20.77 47.67 -25.55
C ARG A 315 20.42 49.09 -26.00
N THR A 316 21.21 49.63 -26.92
CA THR A 316 20.91 50.85 -27.67
C THR A 316 21.34 50.58 -29.09
N GLU A 317 20.45 50.00 -29.89
CA GLU A 317 20.01 50.55 -31.19
C GLU A 317 19.10 49.56 -31.94
N ALA A 318 18.13 50.13 -32.64
CA ALA A 318 17.24 49.53 -33.65
C ALA A 318 16.16 48.51 -33.20
N ARG A 319 14.99 49.05 -32.80
CA ARG A 319 13.70 48.43 -33.17
C ARG A 319 13.47 48.65 -34.67
N PRO A 320 13.27 47.61 -35.50
CA PRO A 320 12.63 47.80 -36.79
C PRO A 320 11.13 48.01 -36.56
N THR A 321 10.65 49.14 -37.05
CA THR A 321 9.24 49.54 -37.12
C THR A 321 8.48 48.55 -38.00
N ILE A 322 7.54 47.78 -37.44
CA ILE A 322 6.56 47.03 -38.24
C ILE A 322 5.45 48.00 -38.63
N ALA A 323 5.39 48.31 -39.92
CA ALA A 323 4.30 49.05 -40.53
C ALA A 323 3.00 48.23 -40.49
N ALA A 324 1.92 48.89 -40.08
CA ALA A 324 0.56 48.34 -40.14
C ALA A 324 0.12 48.16 -41.61
N GLY A 325 -0.27 46.94 -41.96
CA GLY A 325 -0.98 46.58 -43.20
C GLY A 325 -2.36 46.02 -42.88
N PRO A 326 -3.35 46.16 -43.78
CA PRO A 326 -4.75 46.33 -43.42
C PRO A 326 -5.49 45.03 -43.12
N ALA A 327 -6.55 45.17 -42.33
CA ALA A 327 -7.52 44.13 -41.97
C ALA A 327 -8.02 43.36 -43.20
N LEU A 328 -7.89 42.03 -43.15
CA LEU A 328 -8.52 41.12 -44.10
C LEU A 328 -9.73 40.45 -43.46
N GLN A 329 -10.83 40.54 -44.19
CA GLN A 329 -12.19 40.13 -43.88
C GLN A 329 -12.31 38.63 -43.65
N GLN A 330 -13.17 38.25 -42.70
CA GLN A 330 -13.74 36.90 -42.61
C GLN A 330 -14.53 36.57 -43.89
N PRO A 331 -14.34 35.38 -44.47
CA PRO A 331 -15.33 34.81 -45.38
C PRO A 331 -16.29 33.85 -44.66
N ALA A 332 -17.55 34.06 -45.02
CA ALA A 332 -18.76 33.33 -44.72
C ALA A 332 -18.69 31.80 -44.55
N THR A 333 -19.55 31.36 -43.64
CA THR A 333 -20.20 30.06 -43.55
C THR A 333 -20.64 29.49 -44.90
N ILE A 334 -20.11 28.31 -45.24
CA ILE A 334 -20.70 27.43 -46.26
C ILE A 334 -20.70 26.00 -45.71
N SER A 335 -21.89 25.47 -45.45
CA SER A 335 -22.10 24.04 -45.19
C SER A 335 -22.06 23.26 -46.50
N PRO A 336 -21.34 22.13 -46.61
CA PRO A 336 -21.60 21.15 -47.64
C PRO A 336 -22.43 20.00 -47.07
N THR A 337 -23.67 19.91 -47.56
CA THR A 337 -24.45 18.68 -47.56
C THR A 337 -23.82 17.73 -48.58
N VAL A 338 -23.32 16.56 -48.15
CA VAL A 338 -22.97 15.47 -49.06
C VAL A 338 -23.59 14.17 -48.57
N ALA A 339 -24.19 13.49 -49.54
CA ALA A 339 -25.08 12.35 -49.43
C ALA A 339 -24.41 11.06 -48.95
N ALA A 340 -25.22 10.21 -48.32
CA ALA A 340 -24.89 8.87 -47.89
C ALA A 340 -24.58 7.93 -49.07
N THR A 341 -23.57 7.07 -48.89
CA THR A 341 -23.32 5.84 -49.67
C THR A 341 -22.87 4.73 -48.70
N PRO A 342 -22.97 3.43 -49.05
CA PRO A 342 -23.48 2.40 -48.16
C PRO A 342 -22.39 1.71 -47.33
N ALA A 343 -22.83 1.12 -46.23
CA ALA A 343 -22.09 0.39 -45.21
C ALA A 343 -20.94 -0.50 -45.76
N SER A 344 -19.70 -0.09 -45.48
CA SER A 344 -18.56 -1.00 -45.40
C SER A 344 -18.56 -1.65 -44.00
N LYS A 345 -18.37 -2.96 -43.97
CA LYS A 345 -18.44 -3.82 -42.78
C LYS A 345 -17.61 -3.24 -41.63
N ALA A 346 -18.29 -2.97 -40.52
CA ALA A 346 -17.69 -2.56 -39.26
C ALA A 346 -16.63 -3.58 -38.82
N VAL A 347 -15.38 -3.13 -38.75
CA VAL A 347 -14.40 -3.65 -37.81
C VAL A 347 -15.00 -3.41 -36.41
N PRO A 348 -14.96 -4.38 -35.48
CA PRO A 348 -15.53 -4.18 -34.16
C PRO A 348 -14.93 -2.92 -33.52
N PRO A 349 -15.72 -2.18 -32.71
CA PRO A 349 -15.21 -0.98 -32.08
C PRO A 349 -13.95 -1.37 -31.31
N ILE A 350 -12.91 -0.55 -31.48
CA ILE A 350 -11.77 -0.49 -30.57
C ILE A 350 -12.37 -0.64 -29.18
N VAL A 351 -12.07 -1.76 -28.53
CA VAL A 351 -12.34 -1.92 -27.11
C VAL A 351 -11.66 -0.71 -26.50
N SER A 352 -12.47 0.26 -26.08
CA SER A 352 -12.02 1.29 -25.18
C SER A 352 -11.47 0.50 -24.00
N LEU A 353 -10.14 0.36 -23.96
CA LEU A 353 -9.45 -0.10 -22.78
C LEU A 353 -9.93 0.87 -21.72
N THR A 354 -10.85 0.40 -20.88
CA THR A 354 -11.24 1.09 -19.66
C THR A 354 -9.93 1.53 -19.05
N GLN A 355 -9.70 2.84 -18.99
CA GLN A 355 -8.56 3.41 -18.29
C GLN A 355 -8.59 2.76 -16.90
N SER A 356 -7.66 1.84 -16.67
CA SER A 356 -7.35 1.46 -15.30
C SER A 356 -6.96 2.77 -14.64
N PRO A 357 -7.46 3.10 -13.43
CA PRO A 357 -6.99 4.27 -12.72
C PRO A 357 -5.47 4.11 -12.59
N GLU A 358 -4.71 4.85 -13.41
CA GLU A 358 -3.26 4.93 -13.31
C GLU A 358 -2.93 5.55 -11.93
N PRO A 359 -1.75 5.28 -11.36
CA PRO A 359 -1.31 5.76 -10.03
C PRO A 359 -1.28 7.29 -9.84
N ASP A 360 -1.72 8.09 -10.82
CA ASP A 360 -1.68 9.56 -10.81
C ASP A 360 -2.58 10.17 -9.72
N ASP A 361 -3.61 9.45 -9.25
CA ASP A 361 -4.56 9.95 -8.23
C ASP A 361 -4.22 9.48 -6.80
N VAL A 362 -2.94 9.32 -6.50
CA VAL A 362 -2.43 8.98 -5.18
C VAL A 362 -1.68 10.17 -4.59
N PHE A 363 -2.07 10.57 -3.39
CA PHE A 363 -1.33 11.54 -2.58
C PHE A 363 -0.23 10.83 -1.81
N GLN A 364 1.02 11.14 -2.10
CA GLN A 364 2.15 10.53 -1.40
C GLN A 364 2.74 11.53 -0.42
N LEU A 365 2.98 11.05 0.80
CA LEU A 365 3.76 11.70 1.83
C LEU A 365 4.99 10.86 2.08
N ALA A 366 6.17 11.41 1.81
CA ALA A 366 7.45 10.78 2.09
C ALA A 366 8.23 11.64 3.06
N LEU A 367 8.60 11.08 4.20
CA LEU A 367 9.47 11.75 5.17
C LEU A 367 10.85 11.10 5.12
N ILE A 368 11.82 11.89 4.68
CA ILE A 368 13.22 11.49 4.47
C ILE A 368 14.09 12.16 5.53
N ASP A 369 14.74 11.35 6.36
CA ASP A 369 15.72 11.77 7.34
C ASP A 369 17.15 11.47 6.83
N PRO A 370 17.86 12.47 6.28
CA PRO A 370 19.18 12.27 5.69
C PRO A 370 20.28 12.05 6.73
N ASP A 371 20.12 12.55 7.96
CA ASP A 371 21.03 12.28 9.09
C ASP A 371 20.24 12.27 10.42
N PRO A 372 20.03 11.10 11.03
CA PRO A 372 19.29 10.96 12.28
C PRO A 372 19.83 11.79 13.45
N ARG A 373 21.06 12.32 13.34
CA ARG A 373 21.72 13.14 14.37
C ARG A 373 21.31 14.60 14.34
N ASP A 374 20.81 15.10 13.20
CA ASP A 374 20.54 16.53 13.00
C ASP A 374 19.14 16.94 13.48
N ALA A 375 18.29 15.99 13.89
CA ALA A 375 16.91 16.25 14.33
C ALA A 375 16.10 17.02 13.28
N VAL A 376 16.37 16.81 12.00
CA VAL A 376 15.69 17.44 10.87
C VAL A 376 15.43 16.40 9.78
N ALA A 377 14.19 16.29 9.32
CA ALA A 377 13.85 15.56 8.11
C ALA A 377 13.21 16.46 7.07
N THR A 378 13.21 15.98 5.83
CA THR A 378 12.50 16.56 4.71
C THR A 378 11.19 15.80 4.49
N LEU A 379 10.07 16.51 4.61
CA LEU A 379 8.75 16.03 4.23
C LEU A 379 8.47 16.42 2.78
N ILE A 380 8.17 15.42 1.98
CA ILE A 380 7.82 15.56 0.57
C ILE A 380 6.37 15.15 0.42
N ALA A 381 5.56 16.03 -0.15
CA ALA A 381 4.20 15.75 -0.54
C ALA A 381 4.07 15.81 -2.06
N THR A 382 3.43 14.81 -2.67
CA THR A 382 3.19 14.78 -4.11
C THR A 382 1.78 14.34 -4.42
N PHE A 383 1.18 14.98 -5.41
CA PHE A 383 -0.10 14.57 -6.00
C PHE A 383 -0.09 14.92 -7.48
N ARG A 384 -0.25 13.92 -8.35
CA ARG A 384 -0.04 14.07 -9.80
C ARG A 384 1.33 14.73 -10.07
N ASN A 385 1.35 15.83 -10.82
CA ASN A 385 2.56 16.60 -11.13
C ASN A 385 2.95 17.62 -10.04
N ALA A 386 2.08 17.87 -9.05
CA ALA A 386 2.32 18.86 -8.02
C ALA A 386 3.15 18.26 -6.88
N ARG A 387 4.19 19.00 -6.47
CA ARG A 387 5.10 18.60 -5.40
C ARG A 387 5.39 19.75 -4.45
N VAL A 388 5.43 19.44 -3.17
CA VAL A 388 5.82 20.34 -2.10
C VAL A 388 6.90 19.65 -1.27
N MET A 389 7.92 20.41 -0.86
CA MET A 389 8.93 19.97 0.09
C MET A 389 8.94 20.93 1.27
N GLU A 390 8.88 20.40 2.48
CA GLU A 390 8.92 21.16 3.72
C GLU A 390 9.90 20.51 4.70
N THR A 391 10.54 21.33 5.53
CA THR A 391 11.49 20.84 6.55
C THR A 391 10.75 20.59 7.86
N VAL A 392 10.88 19.39 8.41
CA VAL A 392 10.27 18.97 9.68
C VAL A 392 11.36 18.78 10.72
N HIS A 393 11.29 19.53 11.81
CA HIS A 393 12.20 19.36 12.95
C HIS A 393 11.73 18.22 13.85
N ILE A 394 12.58 17.22 14.06
CA ILE A 394 12.33 15.95 14.76
C ILE A 394 13.33 15.83 15.91
N GLY A 395 13.11 16.55 17.00
CA GLY A 395 13.96 16.36 18.18
C GLY A 395 13.90 17.46 19.23
N THR A 396 14.38 17.08 20.41
CA THR A 396 14.47 17.85 21.66
C THR A 396 15.87 18.45 21.89
N GLY A 397 16.72 18.46 20.86
CA GLY A 397 18.10 18.91 20.91
C GLY A 397 18.22 20.40 21.18
N SER A 398 18.81 20.75 22.33
CA SER A 398 19.25 22.10 22.64
C SER A 398 20.45 22.46 21.76
N THR A 399 20.22 23.05 20.59
CA THR A 399 21.24 23.86 19.93
C THR A 399 20.91 25.33 20.14
N ALA A 400 21.68 25.96 21.03
CA ALA A 400 21.65 27.39 21.27
C ALA A 400 21.98 28.15 19.98
N GLY A 401 20.96 28.62 19.27
CA GLY A 401 21.11 29.37 18.02
C GLY A 401 19.85 30.14 17.62
N THR A 402 19.69 31.33 18.20
CA THR A 402 18.98 32.53 17.68
C THR A 402 17.59 32.45 17.00
N ALA A 403 16.79 31.38 17.11
CA ALA A 403 15.39 31.34 16.66
C ALA A 403 14.40 30.84 17.73
N ARG A 404 14.36 31.51 18.89
CA ARG A 404 13.68 31.12 20.15
C ARG A 404 12.13 30.97 20.14
N GLY A 405 11.42 31.21 19.03
CA GLY A 405 9.94 31.22 19.03
C GLY A 405 9.26 29.96 18.47
N LYS A 406 9.75 29.43 17.34
CA LYS A 406 9.13 28.28 16.63
C LYS A 406 9.69 26.92 17.07
N GLN A 407 10.94 26.87 17.55
CA GLN A 407 11.60 25.62 17.97
C GLN A 407 11.05 25.05 19.30
N ASP A 408 10.59 25.90 20.22
CA ASP A 408 10.02 25.44 21.50
C ASP A 408 8.65 24.76 21.31
N HIS A 409 7.84 25.21 20.36
CA HIS A 409 6.52 24.61 20.08
C HIS A 409 6.61 23.25 19.37
N THR A 410 7.52 23.09 18.40
CA THR A 410 7.71 21.83 17.66
C THR A 410 8.31 20.75 18.55
N SER A 411 9.29 21.09 19.39
CA SER A 411 9.86 20.14 20.35
C SER A 411 8.85 19.71 21.44
N ALA A 412 7.94 20.59 21.86
CA ALA A 412 6.84 20.24 22.76
C ALA A 412 5.79 19.32 22.10
N GLN A 413 5.49 19.54 20.82
CA GLN A 413 4.55 18.72 20.06
C GLN A 413 5.02 17.26 19.95
N TRP A 414 6.28 17.03 19.57
CA TRP A 414 6.83 15.67 19.48
C TRP A 414 6.92 14.96 20.83
N LYS A 415 7.22 15.70 21.91
CA LYS A 415 7.15 15.15 23.28
C LYS A 415 5.74 14.68 23.63
N ASN A 416 4.70 15.42 23.25
CA ASN A 416 3.32 15.03 23.49
C ASN A 416 2.90 13.81 22.66
N ILE A 417 3.34 13.74 21.40
CA ILE A 417 3.13 12.58 20.52
C ILE A 417 3.76 11.33 21.14
N ASP A 418 5.03 11.42 21.56
CA ASP A 418 5.75 10.30 22.16
C ASP A 418 5.14 9.88 23.50
N ALA A 419 4.76 10.83 24.37
CA ALA A 419 4.11 10.54 25.64
C ALA A 419 2.75 9.83 25.47
N MET A 420 1.94 10.26 24.48
CA MET A 420 0.67 9.61 24.19
C MET A 420 0.88 8.21 23.63
N GLN A 421 1.85 8.04 22.72
CA GLN A 421 2.18 6.73 22.20
C GLN A 421 2.68 5.79 23.30
N GLN A 422 3.48 6.28 24.25
CA GLN A 422 3.89 5.50 25.44
C GLN A 422 2.70 5.13 26.34
N HIS A 423 1.71 6.02 26.50
CA HIS A 423 0.48 5.69 27.25
C HIS A 423 -0.27 4.55 26.57
N ILE A 424 -0.49 4.62 25.25
CA ILE A 424 -1.16 3.55 24.49
C ILE A 424 -0.40 2.23 24.63
N HIS A 425 0.93 2.21 24.43
CA HIS A 425 1.74 1.00 24.60
C HIS A 425 1.68 0.46 26.02
N GLY A 426 1.96 1.30 27.02
CA GLY A 426 1.97 0.86 28.42
C GLY A 426 0.62 0.32 28.87
N TYR A 427 -0.48 0.85 28.36
CA TYR A 427 -1.80 0.28 28.58
C TYR A 427 -1.95 -1.13 27.99
N ILE A 428 -1.52 -1.32 26.74
CA ILE A 428 -1.61 -2.61 26.02
C ILE A 428 -0.72 -3.67 26.68
N ASP A 429 0.46 -3.28 27.15
CA ASP A 429 1.42 -4.15 27.83
C ASP A 429 1.03 -4.45 29.29
N GLY A 430 -0.03 -3.82 29.80
CA GLY A 430 -0.51 -4.00 31.16
C GLY A 430 0.33 -3.30 32.23
N ASP A 431 1.08 -2.26 31.86
CA ASP A 431 1.86 -1.43 32.77
C ASP A 431 0.93 -0.77 33.81
N PRO A 432 1.14 -0.99 35.12
CA PRO A 432 0.33 -0.39 36.18
C PRO A 432 0.27 1.14 36.15
N ARG A 433 1.25 1.82 35.52
CA ARG A 433 1.28 3.29 35.36
C ARG A 433 0.18 3.81 34.42
N TYR A 434 -0.31 2.97 33.52
CA TYR A 434 -1.32 3.32 32.52
C TYR A 434 -2.55 2.43 32.69
N PRO A 435 -3.38 2.63 33.73
CA PRO A 435 -4.47 1.73 34.06
C PRO A 435 -5.71 1.86 33.15
N GLN A 436 -5.76 2.89 32.31
CA GLN A 436 -6.88 3.23 31.43
C GLN A 436 -6.36 3.75 30.09
N LEU A 437 -7.13 3.53 29.01
CA LEU A 437 -6.84 4.12 27.71
C LEU A 437 -7.02 5.65 27.73
N PRO A 438 -6.33 6.38 26.84
CA PRO A 438 -6.62 7.78 26.59
C PRO A 438 -8.08 8.00 26.20
N GLY A 439 -8.68 9.08 26.71
CA GLY A 439 -10.05 9.43 26.35
C GLY A 439 -10.16 9.94 24.92
N GLU A 440 -11.40 10.04 24.41
CA GLU A 440 -11.66 10.51 23.04
C GLU A 440 -11.03 11.89 22.76
N LYS A 441 -11.10 12.83 23.71
CA LYS A 441 -10.49 14.15 23.59
C LYS A 441 -8.96 14.08 23.52
N ASP A 442 -8.35 13.16 24.26
CA ASP A 442 -6.90 12.98 24.27
C ASP A 442 -6.44 12.41 22.92
N LEU A 443 -7.19 11.45 22.38
CA LEU A 443 -6.96 10.90 21.03
C LEU A 443 -7.15 11.94 19.93
N GLN A 444 -8.14 12.83 20.03
CA GLN A 444 -8.33 13.94 19.09
C GLN A 444 -7.17 14.95 19.15
N GLN A 445 -6.68 15.28 20.34
CA GLN A 445 -5.51 16.17 20.51
C GLN A 445 -4.25 15.53 19.95
N PHE A 446 -4.03 14.25 20.23
CA PHE A 446 -2.94 13.46 19.67
C PHE A 446 -3.01 13.41 18.14
N GLY A 447 -4.18 13.09 17.59
CA GLY A 447 -4.41 13.07 16.16
C GLY A 447 -4.20 14.42 15.49
N GLY A 448 -4.60 15.52 16.15
CA GLY A 448 -4.33 16.88 15.68
C GLY A 448 -2.85 17.23 15.69
N ALA A 449 -2.09 16.73 16.68
CA ALA A 449 -0.63 16.86 16.71
C ALA A 449 0.03 16.09 15.55
N LEU A 450 -0.43 14.87 15.25
CA LEU A 450 0.04 14.11 14.07
C LEU A 450 -0.33 14.81 12.75
N PHE A 451 -1.53 15.37 12.65
CA PHE A 451 -1.97 16.13 11.48
C PHE A 451 -1.06 17.32 11.21
N ASN A 452 -0.80 18.15 12.23
CA ASN A 452 0.07 19.31 12.10
C ASN A 452 1.52 18.93 11.75
N ALA A 453 1.99 17.75 12.17
CA ALA A 453 3.32 17.26 11.84
C ALA A 453 3.43 16.81 10.37
N LEU A 454 2.38 16.22 9.79
CA LEU A 454 2.38 15.70 8.41
C LEU A 454 1.82 16.67 7.37
N PHE A 455 1.06 17.67 7.78
CA PHE A 455 0.46 18.66 6.89
C PHE A 455 0.85 20.09 7.29
N PRO A 456 2.15 20.44 7.28
CA PRO A 456 2.58 21.82 7.45
C PRO A 456 2.25 22.66 6.21
N ASP A 457 1.94 23.94 6.42
CA ASP A 457 1.95 25.01 5.42
C ASP A 457 1.53 24.61 3.99
N GLN A 458 2.49 24.43 3.08
CA GLN A 458 2.23 24.12 1.66
C GLN A 458 1.72 22.70 1.44
N VAL A 459 2.13 21.73 2.27
CA VAL A 459 1.68 20.34 2.19
C VAL A 459 0.19 20.28 2.46
N ARG A 460 -0.29 21.07 3.43
CA ARG A 460 -1.72 21.20 3.72
C ARG A 460 -2.52 21.75 2.54
N ARG A 461 -2.01 22.80 1.89
CA ARG A 461 -2.65 23.38 0.69
C ARG A 461 -2.75 22.35 -0.44
N LEU A 462 -1.68 21.58 -0.67
CA LEU A 462 -1.67 20.53 -1.67
C LEU A 462 -2.66 19.42 -1.33
N TYR A 463 -2.73 19.00 -0.07
CA TYR A 463 -3.70 18.02 0.42
C TYR A 463 -5.14 18.47 0.21
N ASP A 464 -5.47 19.71 0.60
CA ASP A 464 -6.82 20.26 0.43
C ASP A 464 -7.22 20.36 -1.05
N ALA A 465 -6.28 20.72 -1.93
CA ALA A 465 -6.49 20.73 -3.38
C ALA A 465 -6.72 19.33 -3.94
N ALA A 466 -5.83 18.38 -3.63
CA ALA A 466 -5.91 16.99 -4.06
C ALA A 466 -7.23 16.34 -3.66
N ARG A 467 -7.65 16.54 -2.41
CA ARG A 467 -8.92 16.03 -1.88
C ARG A 467 -10.13 16.67 -2.59
N SER A 468 -10.07 17.97 -2.87
CA SER A 468 -11.18 18.68 -3.54
C SER A 468 -11.37 18.24 -5.01
N GLU A 469 -10.31 17.75 -5.66
CA GLU A 469 -10.41 17.18 -7.01
C GLU A 469 -10.99 15.75 -7.03
N GLN A 470 -10.95 15.04 -5.90
CA GLN A 470 -11.50 13.69 -5.75
C GLN A 470 -13.01 13.73 -5.42
N VAL A 471 -13.81 14.17 -6.39
CA VAL A 471 -15.27 14.42 -6.21
C VAL A 471 -16.08 13.12 -6.01
N THR A 472 -15.65 12.01 -6.61
CA THR A 472 -16.44 10.76 -6.67
C THR A 472 -15.83 9.61 -5.89
N GLN A 473 -14.58 9.76 -5.44
CA GLN A 473 -13.79 8.74 -4.77
C GLN A 473 -13.05 9.38 -3.60
N ARG A 474 -12.61 8.57 -2.63
CA ARG A 474 -11.76 9.08 -1.55
C ARG A 474 -10.34 9.25 -2.06
N LEU A 475 -9.63 10.23 -1.51
CA LEU A 475 -8.22 10.42 -1.82
C LEU A 475 -7.43 9.22 -1.29
N ASN A 476 -6.66 8.59 -2.17
CA ASN A 476 -5.71 7.56 -1.78
C ASN A 476 -4.46 8.22 -1.21
N LEU A 477 -4.10 7.90 0.03
CA LEU A 477 -2.96 8.50 0.70
C LEU A 477 -1.96 7.41 1.10
N ILE A 478 -0.72 7.56 0.64
CA ILE A 478 0.41 6.69 1.02
C ILE A 478 1.37 7.49 1.89
N PHE A 479 1.65 7.00 3.09
CA PHE A 479 2.71 7.51 3.95
C PHE A 479 3.94 6.61 3.91
N THR A 480 5.12 7.20 3.71
CA THR A 480 6.40 6.51 3.64
C THR A 480 7.42 7.25 4.52
N SER A 481 8.24 6.52 5.29
CA SER A 481 9.36 7.14 6.02
C SER A 481 10.57 6.21 6.08
N ASP A 482 11.77 6.78 5.99
CA ASP A 482 13.03 6.09 6.29
C ASP A 482 13.43 6.16 7.76
N ASN A 483 12.93 7.15 8.50
CA ASN A 483 13.18 7.26 9.92
C ASN A 483 12.33 6.24 10.69
N HIS A 484 12.98 5.30 11.36
CA HIS A 484 12.31 4.23 12.12
C HIS A 484 11.41 4.75 13.24
N TRP A 485 11.83 5.81 13.95
CA TRP A 485 11.03 6.40 15.04
C TRP A 485 9.75 7.08 14.52
N LEU A 486 9.80 7.71 13.35
CA LEU A 486 8.62 8.28 12.72
C LEU A 486 7.74 7.22 12.10
N ALA A 487 8.34 6.22 11.45
CA ALA A 487 7.59 5.15 10.83
C ALA A 487 6.77 4.33 11.86
N ARG A 488 7.22 4.21 13.11
CA ARG A 488 6.45 3.52 14.18
C ARG A 488 5.32 4.36 14.80
N GLN A 489 5.20 5.64 14.49
CA GLN A 489 4.13 6.47 15.03
C GLN A 489 2.76 5.96 14.54
N ALA A 490 1.72 6.17 15.35
CA ALA A 490 0.37 5.69 15.09
C ALA A 490 -0.41 6.62 14.13
N TRP A 491 0.10 6.79 12.91
CA TRP A 491 -0.43 7.68 11.88
C TRP A 491 -1.90 7.44 11.50
N GLU A 492 -2.44 6.26 11.78
CA GLU A 492 -3.86 5.97 11.59
C GLU A 492 -4.75 6.88 12.44
N PHE A 493 -4.26 7.41 13.56
CA PHE A 493 -4.95 8.37 14.43
C PHE A 493 -4.91 9.82 13.95
N ILE A 494 -4.36 10.13 12.78
CA ILE A 494 -4.37 11.52 12.27
C ILE A 494 -5.81 12.06 12.27
N TYR A 495 -6.01 13.18 12.97
CA TYR A 495 -7.30 13.83 13.14
C TYR A 495 -7.23 15.23 12.54
N ASP A 496 -8.11 15.51 11.59
CA ASP A 496 -8.26 16.85 11.02
C ASP A 496 -9.13 17.69 11.97
N PRO A 497 -8.56 18.70 12.65
CA PRO A 497 -9.30 19.50 13.62
C PRO A 497 -10.37 20.39 12.98
N ASP A 498 -10.20 20.78 11.72
CA ASP A 498 -11.14 21.66 11.02
C ASP A 498 -12.37 20.88 10.55
N ARG A 499 -12.16 19.63 10.12
CA ARG A 499 -13.24 18.72 9.69
C ARG A 499 -13.81 17.88 10.82
N ARG A 500 -13.11 17.82 11.94
CA ARG A 500 -13.47 17.07 13.15
C ARG A 500 -13.62 15.57 12.90
N THR A 501 -12.68 14.99 12.16
CA THR A 501 -12.71 13.57 11.80
C THR A 501 -11.31 12.95 11.76
N PHE A 502 -11.24 11.63 11.99
CA PHE A 502 -10.04 10.83 11.76
C PHE A 502 -9.93 10.49 10.27
N LEU A 503 -8.79 10.83 9.66
CA LEU A 503 -8.61 10.72 8.21
C LEU A 503 -8.82 9.28 7.71
N ALA A 504 -8.25 8.30 8.41
CA ALA A 504 -8.29 6.88 8.02
C ALA A 504 -9.69 6.23 8.17
N LEU A 505 -10.64 6.91 8.81
CA LEU A 505 -12.03 6.43 8.95
C LEU A 505 -12.99 7.05 7.94
N GLU A 506 -12.77 8.28 7.49
CA GLU A 506 -13.79 9.03 6.73
C GLU A 506 -13.29 9.62 5.42
N GLU A 507 -12.18 10.36 5.45
CA GLU A 507 -11.77 11.25 4.36
C GLU A 507 -10.84 10.59 3.34
N VAL A 508 -9.91 9.73 3.80
CA VAL A 508 -8.85 9.19 2.93
C VAL A 508 -8.68 7.69 3.09
N ASN A 509 -8.22 7.07 2.01
CA ASN A 509 -7.75 5.69 2.03
C ASN A 509 -6.28 5.68 2.46
N PHE A 510 -6.06 5.75 3.78
CA PHE A 510 -4.73 5.82 4.38
C PHE A 510 -4.03 4.45 4.38
N THR A 511 -2.85 4.39 3.77
CA THR A 511 -1.94 3.23 3.73
C THR A 511 -0.50 3.66 3.95
N ARG A 512 0.34 2.70 4.34
CA ARG A 512 1.77 2.88 4.53
C ARG A 512 2.55 2.27 3.37
N ASN A 513 3.79 2.70 3.15
CA ASN A 513 4.73 2.06 2.24
C ASN A 513 6.14 2.10 2.84
N VAL A 514 7.05 1.34 2.24
CA VAL A 514 8.47 1.29 2.61
C VAL A 514 9.31 1.79 1.44
N LEU A 515 10.41 2.48 1.74
CA LEU A 515 11.37 2.91 0.73
C LEU A 515 12.13 1.68 0.22
N THR A 516 11.88 1.27 -1.02
CA THR A 516 12.55 0.11 -1.63
C THR A 516 12.63 0.23 -3.14
N SER A 517 13.82 -0.02 -3.69
CA SER A 517 14.09 0.02 -5.13
C SER A 517 13.51 -1.15 -5.92
N ILE A 518 12.81 -2.09 -5.27
CA ILE A 518 12.18 -3.24 -5.90
C ILE A 518 10.77 -2.85 -6.34
N PRO A 519 10.46 -2.77 -7.66
CA PRO A 519 9.12 -2.45 -8.12
C PRO A 519 8.09 -3.46 -7.60
N ALA A 520 6.89 -2.98 -7.28
CA ALA A 520 5.79 -3.87 -6.92
C ALA A 520 5.47 -4.84 -8.05
N GLU A 521 5.18 -6.10 -7.72
CA GLU A 521 4.67 -7.03 -8.73
C GLU A 521 3.31 -6.54 -9.25
N ARG A 522 3.24 -6.24 -10.56
CA ARG A 522 1.97 -5.89 -11.21
C ARG A 522 1.17 -7.15 -11.46
N ILE A 523 0.31 -7.49 -10.52
CA ILE A 523 -0.55 -8.68 -10.61
C ILE A 523 -1.97 -8.26 -11.01
N PRO A 524 -2.52 -8.73 -12.15
CA PRO A 524 -3.88 -8.42 -12.57
C PRO A 524 -4.93 -8.85 -11.55
N ALA A 525 -6.04 -8.10 -11.50
CA ALA A 525 -7.21 -8.44 -10.71
C ALA A 525 -7.79 -9.78 -11.17
N ARG A 526 -8.16 -10.63 -10.20
CA ARG A 526 -8.63 -11.98 -10.46
C ARG A 526 -10.13 -12.00 -10.80
N THR A 527 -10.50 -12.89 -11.72
CA THR A 527 -11.87 -13.34 -11.96
C THR A 527 -12.13 -14.65 -11.19
N GLY A 528 -13.24 -14.76 -10.46
CA GLY A 528 -13.54 -15.95 -9.63
C GLY A 528 -13.04 -15.90 -8.17
N PRO A 529 -13.39 -16.89 -7.33
CA PRO A 529 -13.19 -16.83 -5.87
C PRO A 529 -11.72 -16.63 -5.48
N MET A 530 -11.42 -15.82 -4.47
CA MET A 530 -10.04 -15.64 -3.99
C MET A 530 -9.50 -16.93 -3.38
N ARG A 531 -8.25 -17.29 -3.68
CA ARG A 531 -7.58 -18.41 -3.01
C ARG A 531 -6.80 -17.92 -1.80
N ILE A 532 -7.20 -18.37 -0.63
CA ILE A 532 -6.61 -17.98 0.66
C ILE A 532 -5.92 -19.21 1.24
N LEU A 533 -4.60 -19.11 1.45
CA LEU A 533 -3.86 -20.05 2.28
C LEU A 533 -3.81 -19.51 3.70
N VAL A 534 -4.37 -20.22 4.67
CA VAL A 534 -4.29 -19.88 6.09
C VAL A 534 -3.21 -20.75 6.73
N VAL A 535 -2.15 -20.11 7.20
CA VAL A 535 -0.99 -20.75 7.84
C VAL A 535 -1.16 -20.59 9.34
N VAL A 536 -1.31 -21.69 10.06
CA VAL A 536 -1.47 -21.73 11.51
C VAL A 536 -0.21 -22.33 12.11
N ALA A 537 0.55 -21.48 12.78
CA ALA A 537 1.91 -21.76 13.24
C ALA A 537 2.00 -22.09 14.74
N GLN A 538 0.83 -22.21 15.39
CA GLN A 538 0.69 -22.69 16.75
C GLN A 538 -0.73 -23.24 16.94
N PRO A 539 -0.94 -24.30 17.74
CA PRO A 539 -2.28 -24.71 18.15
C PRO A 539 -2.98 -23.56 18.88
N LEU A 540 -4.29 -23.42 18.71
CA LEU A 540 -5.10 -22.31 19.26
C LEU A 540 -5.12 -22.16 20.80
N GLY A 541 -4.26 -22.87 21.54
CA GLY A 541 -4.28 -22.95 23.01
C GLY A 541 -5.54 -23.63 23.55
N LEU A 542 -6.33 -24.23 22.65
CA LEU A 542 -7.50 -25.05 22.93
C LEU A 542 -7.01 -26.48 23.08
N GLY A 543 -6.37 -26.77 24.23
CA GLY A 543 -5.52 -27.95 24.48
C GLY A 543 -6.13 -29.36 24.30
N ALA A 544 -7.23 -29.53 23.57
CA ALA A 544 -7.82 -30.83 23.26
C ALA A 544 -8.76 -30.85 22.03
N LEU A 545 -8.75 -29.87 21.13
CA LEU A 545 -9.55 -29.97 19.90
C LEU A 545 -8.95 -31.01 18.95
N SER A 546 -9.83 -31.80 18.30
CA SER A 546 -9.43 -32.57 17.13
C SER A 546 -9.01 -31.65 15.97
N VAL A 547 -8.21 -32.17 15.04
CA VAL A 547 -7.78 -31.44 13.83
C VAL A 547 -8.98 -30.93 13.03
N GLU A 548 -10.07 -31.71 12.99
CA GLU A 548 -11.33 -31.35 12.35
C GLU A 548 -12.03 -30.17 13.06
N GLU A 549 -12.06 -30.17 14.39
CA GLU A 549 -12.67 -29.09 15.17
C GLU A 549 -11.88 -27.79 15.09
N GLU A 550 -10.55 -27.86 15.14
CA GLU A 550 -9.66 -26.70 14.94
C GLU A 550 -9.82 -26.12 13.53
N THR A 551 -9.88 -27.00 12.52
CA THR A 551 -10.20 -26.64 11.14
C THR A 551 -11.53 -25.90 11.04
N ASP A 552 -12.57 -26.39 11.71
CA ASP A 552 -13.90 -25.78 11.70
C ASP A 552 -13.92 -24.43 12.43
N VAL A 553 -13.18 -24.28 13.53
CA VAL A 553 -13.00 -23.00 14.23
C VAL A 553 -12.39 -21.97 13.27
N ILE A 554 -11.30 -22.30 12.59
CA ILE A 554 -10.62 -21.37 11.68
C ILE A 554 -11.50 -21.05 10.47
N ARG A 555 -12.11 -22.07 9.84
CA ARG A 555 -13.02 -21.89 8.71
C ARG A 555 -14.25 -21.06 9.07
N SER A 556 -14.71 -21.10 10.32
CA SER A 556 -15.84 -20.28 10.78
C SER A 556 -15.58 -18.78 10.62
N GLY A 557 -14.32 -18.34 10.75
CA GLY A 557 -13.91 -16.94 10.51
C GLY A 557 -14.13 -16.48 9.06
N PHE A 558 -14.07 -17.41 8.11
CA PHE A 558 -14.23 -17.18 6.67
C PHE A 558 -15.60 -17.59 6.14
N ARG A 559 -16.52 -18.08 7.00
CA ARG A 559 -17.80 -18.68 6.60
C ARG A 559 -18.61 -17.80 5.66
N ARG A 560 -18.64 -16.49 5.92
CA ARG A 560 -19.35 -15.51 5.07
C ARG A 560 -18.85 -15.50 3.62
N LEU A 561 -17.53 -15.65 3.41
CA LEU A 561 -16.92 -15.69 2.08
C LEU A 561 -17.15 -17.04 1.40
N LEU A 562 -17.03 -18.13 2.17
CA LEU A 562 -17.23 -19.50 1.70
C LEU A 562 -18.68 -19.72 1.23
N ASP A 563 -19.67 -19.35 2.06
CA ASP A 563 -21.10 -19.49 1.74
C ASP A 563 -21.50 -18.65 0.50
N ALA A 564 -20.84 -17.50 0.31
CA ALA A 564 -21.03 -16.63 -0.84
C ALA A 564 -20.24 -17.07 -2.09
N LYS A 565 -19.44 -18.15 -2.01
CA LYS A 565 -18.52 -18.62 -3.08
C LYS A 565 -17.58 -17.52 -3.57
N LEU A 566 -17.12 -16.70 -2.63
CA LEU A 566 -16.23 -15.58 -2.90
C LEU A 566 -14.76 -15.89 -2.63
N ALA A 567 -14.49 -16.92 -1.85
CA ALA A 567 -13.15 -17.40 -1.57
C ALA A 567 -13.12 -18.92 -1.44
N ASP A 568 -11.98 -19.51 -1.77
CA ASP A 568 -11.59 -20.87 -1.45
C ASP A 568 -10.50 -20.79 -0.38
N VAL A 569 -10.68 -21.51 0.72
CA VAL A 569 -9.77 -21.47 1.89
C VAL A 569 -9.11 -22.83 2.07
N GLU A 570 -7.78 -22.82 2.02
CA GLU A 570 -6.89 -23.94 2.30
C GLU A 570 -6.17 -23.68 3.62
N LEU A 571 -6.10 -24.69 4.50
CA LEU A 571 -5.47 -24.56 5.81
C LEU A 571 -4.16 -25.35 5.82
N LEU A 572 -3.13 -24.73 6.41
CA LEU A 572 -1.88 -25.36 6.78
C LEU A 572 -1.77 -25.30 8.31
N LEU A 573 -2.17 -26.39 8.96
CA LEU A 573 -2.05 -26.56 10.41
C LEU A 573 -0.64 -27.01 10.76
N ASP A 574 -0.24 -26.82 12.02
CA ASP A 574 1.07 -27.19 12.57
C ASP A 574 2.23 -26.74 11.66
N ALA A 575 2.13 -25.49 11.20
CA ALA A 575 2.94 -25.02 10.08
C ALA A 575 4.42 -24.97 10.46
N THR A 576 5.24 -25.69 9.69
CA THR A 576 6.71 -25.57 9.70
C THR A 576 7.18 -24.74 8.49
N PRO A 577 8.37 -24.11 8.53
CA PRO A 577 8.90 -23.37 7.37
C PRO A 577 9.05 -24.24 6.12
N GLU A 578 9.45 -25.50 6.29
CA GLU A 578 9.57 -26.48 5.19
C GLU A 578 8.20 -26.79 4.58
N LEU A 579 7.18 -27.00 5.42
CA LEU A 579 5.83 -27.30 4.97
C LEU A 579 5.22 -26.10 4.22
N LEU A 580 5.42 -24.88 4.73
CA LEU A 580 5.01 -23.65 4.04
C LEU A 580 5.69 -23.55 2.67
N HIS A 581 7.02 -23.74 2.61
CA HIS A 581 7.77 -23.65 1.37
C HIS A 581 7.29 -24.67 0.33
N ARG A 582 7.15 -25.94 0.70
CA ARG A 582 6.64 -27.00 -0.20
C ARG A 582 5.22 -26.73 -0.67
N THR A 583 4.35 -26.22 0.20
CA THR A 583 2.95 -25.91 -0.15
C THR A 583 2.88 -24.80 -1.19
N LEU A 584 3.68 -23.74 -1.02
CA LEU A 584 3.74 -22.65 -1.99
C LEU A 584 4.40 -23.05 -3.31
N GLU A 585 5.42 -23.91 -3.27
CA GLU A 585 6.11 -24.42 -4.48
C GLU A 585 5.26 -25.41 -5.28
N GLY A 586 4.55 -26.31 -4.60
CA GLY A 586 3.75 -27.37 -5.22
C GLY A 586 2.33 -26.95 -5.64
N ALA A 587 1.91 -25.71 -5.36
CA ALA A 587 0.56 -25.25 -5.64
C ALA A 587 0.28 -25.20 -7.16
N ALA A 588 -0.78 -25.90 -7.60
CA ALA A 588 -1.19 -25.94 -9.01
C ALA A 588 -1.55 -24.57 -9.60
N ALA A 589 -1.90 -23.62 -8.74
CA ALA A 589 -2.07 -22.21 -9.07
C ALA A 589 -1.57 -21.36 -7.89
N PRO A 590 -1.22 -20.08 -8.10
CA PRO A 590 -0.87 -19.17 -7.02
C PRO A 590 -2.00 -19.00 -6.00
N PHE A 591 -1.64 -18.79 -4.74
CA PHE A 591 -2.54 -18.25 -3.73
C PHE A 591 -2.63 -16.74 -3.89
N ASP A 592 -3.83 -16.17 -3.73
CA ASP A 592 -4.02 -14.72 -3.80
C ASP A 592 -3.65 -14.07 -2.45
N ILE A 593 -3.99 -14.75 -1.35
CA ILE A 593 -3.81 -14.27 0.02
C ILE A 593 -3.10 -15.36 0.83
N LEU A 594 -2.05 -14.96 1.55
CA LEU A 594 -1.47 -15.76 2.64
C LEU A 594 -1.89 -15.10 3.96
N HIS A 595 -2.65 -15.81 4.78
CA HIS A 595 -3.08 -15.36 6.10
C HIS A 595 -2.33 -16.17 7.17
N PHE A 596 -1.42 -15.53 7.87
CA PHE A 596 -0.64 -16.15 8.94
C PHE A 596 -1.31 -15.91 10.29
N ILE A 597 -1.48 -16.97 11.08
CA ILE A 597 -1.96 -16.97 12.46
C ILE A 597 -0.86 -17.54 13.33
N GLY A 598 -0.34 -16.74 14.25
CA GLY A 598 0.72 -17.17 15.16
C GLY A 598 1.33 -15.99 15.89
N HIS A 599 2.56 -16.18 16.36
CA HIS A 599 3.31 -15.15 17.05
C HIS A 599 4.37 -14.52 16.15
N GLY A 600 4.61 -13.25 16.41
CA GLY A 600 5.69 -12.47 15.82
C GLY A 600 6.42 -11.76 16.95
N GLU A 601 7.72 -11.57 16.76
CA GLU A 601 8.57 -10.82 17.68
C GLU A 601 9.49 -9.92 16.87
N TYR A 602 9.78 -8.74 17.39
CA TYR A 602 10.85 -7.91 16.87
C TYR A 602 12.00 -7.83 17.88
N ARG A 603 13.19 -8.31 17.49
CA ARG A 603 14.36 -8.32 18.37
C ARG A 603 15.27 -7.14 18.07
N GLU A 604 15.32 -6.17 19.01
CA GLU A 604 16.16 -4.97 18.86
C GLU A 604 17.67 -5.28 18.72
N GLN A 605 18.15 -6.37 19.32
CA GLN A 605 19.58 -6.76 19.30
C GLN A 605 20.06 -7.17 17.90
N ASP A 606 19.20 -7.86 17.15
CA ASP A 606 19.51 -8.37 15.80
C ASP A 606 19.02 -7.43 14.69
N ASP A 607 18.30 -6.38 15.10
CA ASP A 607 17.55 -5.48 14.23
C ASP A 607 16.58 -6.21 13.31
N CYS A 608 15.95 -7.31 13.75
CA CYS A 608 15.21 -8.23 12.87
C CYS A 608 13.86 -8.66 13.44
N GLY A 609 12.85 -8.73 12.56
CA GLY A 609 11.55 -9.32 12.86
C GLY A 609 11.51 -10.82 12.57
N TYR A 610 10.87 -11.56 13.45
CA TYR A 610 10.73 -13.02 13.39
C TYR A 610 9.24 -13.42 13.42
N LEU A 611 8.93 -14.50 12.72
CA LEU A 611 7.68 -15.25 12.91
C LEU A 611 8.00 -16.58 13.56
N LEU A 612 7.18 -16.98 14.53
CA LEU A 612 7.32 -18.26 15.20
C LEU A 612 6.52 -19.34 14.46
N PHE A 613 7.20 -20.41 14.07
CA PHE A 613 6.66 -21.62 13.46
C PHE A 613 6.84 -22.82 14.39
N GLU A 614 6.23 -23.94 14.03
CA GLU A 614 6.52 -25.23 14.65
C GLU A 614 7.77 -25.86 14.01
N ASN A 615 8.53 -26.60 14.82
CA ASN A 615 9.58 -27.50 14.35
C ASN A 615 9.03 -28.93 14.19
N ALA A 616 9.87 -29.84 13.67
CA ALA A 616 9.46 -31.22 13.41
C ALA A 616 9.08 -32.01 14.69
N GLU A 617 9.50 -31.54 15.86
CA GLU A 617 9.19 -32.13 17.16
C GLU A 617 8.04 -31.41 17.91
N GLY A 618 7.35 -30.46 17.27
CA GLY A 618 6.26 -29.68 17.89
C GLY A 618 6.73 -28.57 18.86
N GLY A 619 8.03 -28.24 18.82
CA GLY A 619 8.60 -27.08 19.50
C GLY A 619 8.63 -25.83 18.62
N VAL A 620 9.21 -24.74 19.13
CA VAL A 620 9.27 -23.45 18.42
C VAL A 620 10.44 -23.42 17.41
N HIS A 621 10.18 -22.90 16.21
CA HIS A 621 11.16 -22.56 15.18
C HIS A 621 11.02 -21.07 14.84
N GLU A 622 12.02 -20.26 15.15
CA GLU A 622 12.06 -18.83 14.79
C GLU A 622 12.47 -18.66 13.32
N LEU A 623 11.61 -18.04 12.51
CA LEU A 623 11.90 -17.73 11.10
C LEU A 623 12.09 -16.23 10.92
N ASP A 624 13.29 -15.81 10.53
CA ASP A 624 13.61 -14.40 10.30
C ASP A 624 12.92 -13.84 9.04
N SER A 625 12.78 -12.51 9.00
CA SER A 625 12.09 -11.80 7.92
C SER A 625 12.75 -11.97 6.54
N THR A 626 14.07 -12.21 6.48
CA THR A 626 14.79 -12.45 5.22
C THR A 626 14.47 -13.83 4.66
N THR A 627 14.48 -14.85 5.50
CA THR A 627 14.15 -16.22 5.11
C THR A 627 12.67 -16.33 4.73
N LEU A 628 11.77 -15.71 5.50
CA LEU A 628 10.35 -15.64 5.15
C LEU A 628 10.13 -14.99 3.76
N ARG A 629 10.83 -13.88 3.49
CA ARG A 629 10.78 -13.21 2.18
C ARG A 629 11.20 -14.15 1.04
N GLN A 630 12.24 -14.95 1.23
CA GLN A 630 12.71 -15.92 0.23
C GLN A 630 11.67 -17.02 -0.07
N ILE A 631 10.88 -17.40 0.93
CA ILE A 631 9.83 -18.41 0.78
C ILE A 631 8.60 -17.83 0.07
N VAL A 632 8.18 -16.62 0.45
CA VAL A 632 6.86 -16.04 0.09
C VAL A 632 6.89 -15.20 -1.19
N CYS A 633 7.94 -14.40 -1.42
CA CYS A 633 7.98 -13.46 -2.56
C CYS A 633 8.11 -14.19 -3.92
N ARG A 634 7.65 -13.54 -5.01
CA ARG A 634 7.66 -14.10 -6.37
C ARG A 634 6.85 -15.39 -6.56
N ARG A 635 5.83 -15.60 -5.72
CA ARG A 635 4.88 -16.73 -5.80
C ARG A 635 3.49 -16.33 -6.32
N GLY A 636 3.32 -15.09 -6.77
CA GLY A 636 2.02 -14.56 -7.23
C GLY A 636 1.03 -14.21 -6.10
N ILE A 637 1.53 -14.14 -4.86
CA ILE A 637 0.77 -13.70 -3.68
C ILE A 637 0.54 -12.19 -3.79
N ARG A 638 -0.72 -11.78 -3.72
CA ARG A 638 -1.14 -10.37 -3.84
C ARG A 638 -1.21 -9.67 -2.50
N LEU A 639 -1.47 -10.43 -1.44
CA LEU A 639 -1.65 -9.93 -0.09
C LEU A 639 -1.11 -10.93 0.93
N VAL A 640 -0.32 -10.45 1.87
CA VAL A 640 -0.01 -11.20 3.10
C VAL A 640 -0.72 -10.54 4.28
N CYS A 641 -1.38 -11.31 5.12
CA CYS A 641 -1.99 -10.84 6.35
C CYS A 641 -1.32 -11.51 7.53
N LEU A 642 -0.57 -10.73 8.30
CA LEU A 642 0.14 -11.18 9.48
C LEU A 642 -0.74 -10.92 10.70
N ASN A 643 -1.52 -11.92 11.10
CA ASN A 643 -2.27 -11.88 12.34
C ASN A 643 -1.38 -12.40 13.48
N ALA A 644 -0.35 -11.61 13.79
CA ALA A 644 0.64 -11.87 14.81
C ALA A 644 1.03 -10.54 15.48
N CYS A 645 1.41 -10.58 16.75
CA CYS A 645 1.83 -9.38 17.48
C CYS A 645 3.09 -8.76 16.85
N GLU A 646 3.18 -7.43 16.86
CA GLU A 646 4.39 -6.65 16.52
C GLU A 646 4.96 -6.80 15.11
N THR A 647 4.30 -7.54 14.21
CA THR A 647 4.79 -7.78 12.83
C THR A 647 4.83 -6.53 11.95
N GLY A 648 4.20 -5.43 12.39
CA GLY A 648 4.20 -4.12 11.73
C GLY A 648 5.36 -3.20 12.14
N GLN A 649 6.18 -3.57 13.12
CA GLN A 649 7.35 -2.78 13.53
C GLN A 649 8.53 -3.01 12.56
N GLY A 650 9.26 -1.94 12.21
CA GLY A 650 10.43 -2.00 11.33
C GLY A 650 11.75 -2.13 12.10
N GLY A 651 12.87 -2.21 11.37
CA GLY A 651 14.23 -2.19 11.96
C GLY A 651 14.75 -0.79 12.37
N ARG A 652 15.50 -0.70 13.47
CA ARG A 652 16.19 0.49 14.00
C ARG A 652 17.34 0.96 13.09
N GLU A 653 18.17 0.04 12.58
CA GLU A 653 19.26 0.36 11.63
C GLU A 653 18.81 0.18 10.18
N ASP A 654 18.00 -0.85 9.89
CA ASP A 654 17.39 -1.10 8.59
C ASP A 654 15.88 -1.37 8.73
N PHE A 655 15.08 -0.34 8.43
CA PHE A 655 13.62 -0.39 8.50
C PHE A 655 13.00 -1.60 7.77
N SER A 656 13.67 -2.12 6.72
CA SER A 656 13.19 -3.27 5.94
C SER A 656 13.26 -4.61 6.67
N ARG A 657 13.87 -4.67 7.85
CA ARG A 657 14.04 -5.92 8.62
C ARG A 657 12.84 -6.32 9.48
N GLY A 658 11.83 -5.44 9.62
CA GLY A 658 10.51 -5.82 10.12
C GLY A 658 9.79 -6.79 9.19
N VAL A 659 8.96 -7.69 9.70
CA VAL A 659 8.34 -8.76 8.88
C VAL A 659 7.49 -8.18 7.74
N ALA A 660 6.61 -7.22 8.03
CA ALA A 660 5.77 -6.60 7.01
C ALA A 660 6.59 -5.80 5.98
N GLN A 661 7.58 -5.06 6.46
CA GLN A 661 8.46 -4.23 5.65
C GLN A 661 9.33 -5.09 4.72
N ALA A 662 9.86 -6.22 5.19
CA ALA A 662 10.66 -7.15 4.40
C ALA A 662 9.86 -7.75 3.25
N LEU A 663 8.59 -8.08 3.48
CA LEU A 663 7.69 -8.64 2.49
C LEU A 663 7.30 -7.62 1.41
N ILE A 664 6.93 -6.39 1.81
CA ILE A 664 6.65 -5.29 0.87
C ILE A 664 7.91 -4.97 0.07
N ALA A 665 9.06 -4.84 0.74
CA ALA A 665 10.34 -4.60 0.09
C ALA A 665 10.74 -5.74 -0.85
N GLY A 666 10.34 -6.98 -0.55
CA GLY A 666 10.53 -8.15 -1.41
C GLY A 666 9.61 -8.24 -2.63
N GLY A 667 8.65 -7.32 -2.77
CA GLY A 667 7.77 -7.23 -3.93
C GLY A 667 6.33 -7.68 -3.70
N VAL A 668 5.95 -8.06 -2.47
CA VAL A 668 4.53 -8.33 -2.15
C VAL A 668 3.73 -7.03 -2.32
N PRO A 669 2.61 -7.02 -3.08
CA PRO A 669 1.88 -5.78 -3.36
C PRO A 669 1.26 -5.11 -2.13
N ALA A 670 0.77 -5.91 -1.17
CA ALA A 670 0.22 -5.41 0.07
C ALA A 670 0.42 -6.37 1.25
N VAL A 671 0.57 -5.79 2.44
CA VAL A 671 0.72 -6.53 3.70
C VAL A 671 -0.15 -5.87 4.76
N VAL A 672 -0.97 -6.66 5.44
CA VAL A 672 -1.65 -6.26 6.68
C VAL A 672 -0.81 -6.78 7.83
N ALA A 673 -0.53 -5.92 8.80
CA ALA A 673 0.22 -6.27 10.00
C ALA A 673 -0.34 -5.50 11.20
N ASN A 674 -0.02 -5.96 12.41
CA ASN A 674 -0.41 -5.27 13.64
C ASN A 674 0.77 -4.47 14.20
N GLN A 675 0.52 -3.23 14.61
CA GLN A 675 1.51 -2.41 15.32
C GLN A 675 1.65 -2.77 16.80
N TYR A 676 0.55 -3.24 17.39
CA TYR A 676 0.43 -3.55 18.81
C TYR A 676 -0.13 -4.96 18.97
N PRO A 677 0.00 -5.59 20.15
CA PRO A 677 -0.81 -6.75 20.51
C PRO A 677 -2.31 -6.48 20.28
N VAL A 678 -3.00 -7.35 19.54
CA VAL A 678 -4.43 -7.19 19.21
C VAL A 678 -5.25 -8.21 19.97
N LEU A 679 -6.41 -7.79 20.48
CA LEU A 679 -7.44 -8.71 20.94
C LEU A 679 -7.97 -9.51 19.73
N ASP A 680 -7.94 -10.85 19.79
CA ASP A 680 -8.33 -11.76 18.70
C ASP A 680 -9.64 -11.37 17.97
N VAL A 681 -10.58 -10.81 18.72
CA VAL A 681 -11.88 -10.35 18.23
C VAL A 681 -11.80 -9.17 17.25
N SER A 682 -10.91 -8.21 17.48
CA SER A 682 -10.75 -7.01 16.66
C SER A 682 -9.98 -7.34 15.38
N ALA A 683 -8.93 -8.16 15.46
CA ALA A 683 -8.22 -8.71 14.30
C ALA A 683 -9.14 -9.57 13.41
N THR A 684 -9.99 -10.40 14.03
CA THR A 684 -10.99 -11.19 13.30
C THR A 684 -12.03 -10.30 12.62
N SER A 685 -12.52 -9.27 13.31
CA SER A 685 -13.49 -8.33 12.75
C SER A 685 -12.92 -7.56 11.56
N PHE A 686 -11.68 -7.07 11.69
CA PHE A 686 -10.94 -6.41 10.63
C PHE A 686 -10.80 -7.34 9.42
N SER A 687 -10.21 -8.51 9.59
CA SER A 687 -9.96 -9.49 8.51
C SER A 687 -11.23 -9.86 7.77
N ARG A 688 -12.34 -10.09 8.50
CA ARG A 688 -13.63 -10.43 7.90
C ARG A 688 -14.17 -9.33 6.99
N HIS A 689 -14.11 -8.08 7.41
CA HIS A 689 -14.61 -6.95 6.61
C HIS A 689 -13.65 -6.59 5.48
N PHE A 690 -12.35 -6.67 5.75
CA PHE A 690 -11.29 -6.44 4.77
C PHE A 690 -11.40 -7.43 3.60
N TYR A 691 -11.45 -8.73 3.87
CA TYR A 691 -11.60 -9.74 2.81
C TYR A 691 -12.94 -9.68 2.11
N TRP A 692 -14.02 -9.30 2.81
CA TRP A 692 -15.31 -9.09 2.15
C TRP A 692 -15.27 -7.95 1.14
N ALA A 693 -14.70 -6.80 1.52
CA ALA A 693 -14.52 -5.65 0.64
C ALA A 693 -13.65 -6.00 -0.58
N LEU A 694 -12.51 -6.67 -0.36
CA LEU A 694 -11.63 -7.15 -1.43
C LEU A 694 -12.34 -8.13 -2.38
N ALA A 695 -13.14 -9.06 -1.84
CA ALA A 695 -13.90 -10.02 -2.65
C ALA A 695 -15.00 -9.37 -3.51
N MET A 696 -15.58 -8.27 -3.02
CA MET A 696 -16.50 -7.42 -3.79
C MET A 696 -15.79 -6.56 -4.84
N GLY A 697 -14.46 -6.65 -4.88
CA GLY A 697 -13.58 -5.96 -5.81
C GLY A 697 -13.35 -4.51 -5.45
N GLN A 698 -13.50 -4.11 -4.17
CA GLN A 698 -13.02 -2.81 -3.69
C GLN A 698 -11.49 -2.72 -3.75
N SER A 699 -10.95 -1.51 -3.75
CA SER A 699 -9.50 -1.29 -3.68
C SER A 699 -8.95 -1.69 -2.31
N ILE A 700 -7.65 -1.91 -2.19
CA ILE A 700 -7.00 -2.20 -0.90
C ILE A 700 -7.24 -1.07 0.10
N GLY A 701 -7.15 0.18 -0.35
CA GLY A 701 -7.40 1.37 0.45
C GLY A 701 -8.84 1.44 0.96
N ASP A 702 -9.83 1.24 0.09
CA ASP A 702 -11.25 1.20 0.49
C ASP A 702 -11.52 0.04 1.46
N ALA A 703 -10.97 -1.14 1.17
CA ALA A 703 -11.15 -2.31 2.02
C ALA A 703 -10.58 -2.08 3.41
N ALA A 704 -9.39 -1.45 3.51
CA ALA A 704 -8.77 -1.11 4.78
C ALA A 704 -9.67 -0.16 5.57
N ARG A 705 -10.15 0.91 4.94
CA ARG A 705 -11.07 1.87 5.56
C ARG A 705 -12.35 1.18 6.06
N GLU A 706 -13.04 0.41 5.22
CA GLU A 706 -14.28 -0.28 5.60
C GLU A 706 -14.06 -1.23 6.78
N ALA A 707 -12.91 -1.91 6.82
CA ALA A 707 -12.52 -2.75 7.94
C ALA A 707 -12.29 -1.92 9.23
N ARG A 708 -11.62 -0.77 9.14
CA ARG A 708 -11.44 0.15 10.29
C ARG A 708 -12.77 0.68 10.80
N VAL A 709 -13.67 1.13 9.91
CA VAL A 709 -15.02 1.57 10.28
C VAL A 709 -15.78 0.45 10.98
N ALA A 710 -15.68 -0.79 10.48
CA ALA A 710 -16.31 -1.95 11.10
C ALA A 710 -15.78 -2.31 12.48
N VAL A 711 -14.48 -2.10 12.73
CA VAL A 711 -13.90 -2.22 14.07
C VAL A 711 -14.36 -1.06 14.96
N ASN A 712 -14.42 0.17 14.44
CA ASN A 712 -14.76 1.37 15.21
C ASN A 712 -16.21 1.37 15.75
N TYR A 713 -17.20 0.97 14.94
CA TYR A 713 -18.58 0.85 15.45
C TYR A 713 -18.87 -0.48 16.16
N SER A 714 -17.92 -1.43 16.12
CA SER A 714 -18.08 -2.69 16.84
C SER A 714 -18.27 -2.35 18.31
N ILE A 715 -19.40 -2.79 18.89
CA ILE A 715 -19.85 -2.50 20.26
C ILE A 715 -18.84 -2.92 21.35
N SER A 716 -17.72 -3.47 20.95
CA SER A 716 -16.88 -4.25 21.83
C SER A 716 -15.40 -4.35 21.41
N GLY A 717 -14.96 -3.58 20.43
CA GLY A 717 -13.54 -3.20 20.35
C GLY A 717 -13.28 -1.97 21.21
N GLU A 718 -12.03 -1.69 21.53
CA GLU A 718 -11.64 -0.43 22.17
C GLU A 718 -11.66 0.74 21.19
N ALA A 719 -11.71 1.96 21.73
CA ALA A 719 -11.65 3.20 20.94
C ALA A 719 -10.38 3.29 20.05
N ILE A 720 -9.34 2.50 20.34
CA ILE A 720 -8.09 2.47 19.59
C ILE A 720 -7.97 1.30 18.60
N ASP A 721 -8.81 0.27 18.72
CA ASP A 721 -8.61 -1.03 18.03
C ASP A 721 -8.65 -0.91 16.51
N TRP A 722 -9.42 0.04 15.99
CA TRP A 722 -9.55 0.26 14.55
C TRP A 722 -8.24 0.77 13.92
N ALA A 723 -7.35 1.37 14.71
CA ALA A 723 -6.07 1.92 14.24
C ALA A 723 -4.91 0.92 14.40
N VAL A 724 -5.11 -0.21 15.09
CA VAL A 724 -4.03 -1.19 15.33
C VAL A 724 -3.61 -1.95 14.07
N PRO A 725 -4.54 -2.41 13.20
CA PRO A 725 -4.18 -3.02 11.93
C PRO A 725 -3.67 -1.95 10.97
N VAL A 726 -2.40 -2.08 10.60
CA VAL A 726 -1.74 -1.23 9.61
C VAL A 726 -1.68 -1.94 8.27
N VAL A 727 -1.96 -1.18 7.22
CA VAL A 727 -1.98 -1.71 5.85
C VAL A 727 -0.85 -1.06 5.09
N PHE A 728 0.16 -1.86 4.77
CA PHE A 728 1.19 -1.50 3.82
C PHE A 728 0.72 -1.85 2.42
N ALA A 729 0.79 -0.92 1.49
CA ALA A 729 0.42 -1.14 0.10
C ALA A 729 1.33 -0.31 -0.81
N ARG A 730 1.80 -0.92 -1.90
CA ARG A 730 2.51 -0.18 -2.94
C ARG A 730 1.55 0.74 -3.70
N ASN A 731 0.34 0.25 -3.99
CA ASN A 731 -0.74 1.05 -4.55
C ASN A 731 -2.08 0.76 -3.83
N PRO A 732 -2.61 1.69 -3.02
CA PRO A 732 -3.90 1.52 -2.34
C PRO A 732 -5.09 1.42 -3.29
N ALA A 733 -5.00 1.97 -4.51
CA ALA A 733 -6.05 1.88 -5.52
C ALA A 733 -6.09 0.50 -6.21
N GLN A 734 -5.09 -0.37 -5.99
CA GLN A 734 -5.03 -1.71 -6.57
C GLN A 734 -6.18 -2.57 -6.05
N ARG A 735 -6.77 -3.36 -6.96
CA ARG A 735 -7.86 -4.31 -6.67
C ARG A 735 -7.36 -5.74 -6.80
N ILE A 736 -7.68 -6.57 -5.81
CA ILE A 736 -7.34 -8.01 -5.84
C ILE A 736 -8.35 -8.77 -6.71
N CYS A 737 -9.65 -8.44 -6.59
CA CYS A 737 -10.72 -9.02 -7.39
C CYS A 737 -11.36 -8.01 -8.32
N VAL A 738 -11.92 -8.48 -9.42
CA VAL A 738 -12.84 -7.68 -10.23
C VAL A 738 -14.12 -7.34 -9.44
N PRO A 739 -14.68 -6.12 -9.59
CA PRO A 739 -15.93 -5.73 -8.94
C PRO A 739 -17.08 -6.70 -9.21
N ARG A 740 -17.86 -7.01 -8.17
CA ARG A 740 -19.04 -7.90 -8.27
C ARG A 740 -20.30 -7.21 -7.75
N PRO A 741 -21.47 -7.46 -8.37
CA PRO A 741 -22.73 -7.03 -7.79
C PRO A 741 -23.07 -7.86 -6.54
N ALA A 742 -23.09 -7.23 -5.37
CA ALA A 742 -23.41 -7.86 -4.07
C ALA A 742 -24.88 -8.34 -3.94
N ALA A 743 -25.73 -7.96 -4.88
CA ALA A 743 -27.18 -8.00 -4.73
C ALA A 743 -27.79 -9.40 -4.58
N GLU A 744 -27.18 -10.46 -5.10
CA GLU A 744 -27.76 -11.81 -5.06
C GLU A 744 -27.58 -12.49 -3.69
N TYR A 745 -26.37 -12.41 -3.12
CA TYR A 745 -26.07 -12.90 -1.77
C TYR A 745 -26.86 -12.11 -0.71
N GLU A 746 -26.88 -10.78 -0.81
CA GLU A 746 -27.59 -9.93 0.16
C GLU A 746 -29.10 -10.17 0.12
N ARG A 747 -29.69 -10.38 -1.06
CA ARG A 747 -31.11 -10.73 -1.19
C ARG A 747 -31.42 -12.07 -0.51
N THR A 748 -30.61 -13.08 -0.73
CA THR A 748 -30.80 -14.42 -0.15
C THR A 748 -30.62 -14.41 1.37
N ARG A 749 -29.56 -13.74 1.86
CA ARG A 749 -29.32 -13.57 3.29
C ARG A 749 -30.44 -12.77 3.95
N ALA A 750 -30.83 -11.63 3.38
CA ALA A 750 -31.90 -10.81 3.93
C ALA A 750 -33.27 -11.51 3.89
N ALA A 751 -33.52 -12.41 2.93
CA ALA A 751 -34.71 -13.26 2.92
C ALA A 751 -34.67 -14.30 4.04
N SER A 752 -33.55 -14.99 4.22
CA SER A 752 -33.33 -15.97 5.30
C SER A 752 -33.43 -15.31 6.69
N GLU A 753 -32.80 -14.15 6.89
CA GLU A 753 -32.91 -13.38 8.13
C GLU A 753 -34.33 -12.90 8.38
N ARG A 754 -35.06 -12.45 7.35
CA ARG A 754 -36.47 -12.05 7.49
C ARG A 754 -37.36 -13.24 7.85
N GLN A 755 -37.13 -14.40 7.25
CA GLN A 755 -37.87 -15.62 7.57
C GLN A 755 -37.57 -16.07 9.01
N ARG A 756 -36.31 -16.04 9.43
CA ARG A 756 -35.87 -16.36 10.79
C ARG A 756 -36.47 -15.37 11.81
N ARG A 757 -36.37 -14.06 11.57
CA ARG A 757 -36.97 -13.03 12.43
C ARG A 757 -38.49 -13.20 12.57
N ARG A 758 -39.20 -13.47 11.47
CA ARG A 758 -40.65 -13.73 11.50
C ARG A 758 -41.00 -14.98 12.31
N ALA A 759 -40.22 -16.05 12.20
CA ALA A 759 -40.44 -17.27 12.96
C ALA A 759 -40.21 -17.11 14.49
N MET A 760 -39.56 -16.02 14.91
CA MET A 760 -39.10 -15.79 16.29
C MET A 760 -39.70 -14.54 16.93
N GLN A 761 -40.61 -13.84 16.24
CA GLN A 761 -41.04 -12.47 16.59
C GLN A 761 -41.80 -12.37 17.94
N ASP A 762 -42.48 -13.45 18.35
CA ASP A 762 -43.28 -13.50 19.58
C ASP A 762 -42.66 -14.40 20.68
N ARG A 763 -41.39 -14.78 20.53
CA ARG A 763 -40.69 -15.68 21.45
C ARG A 763 -39.79 -14.91 22.42
N ILE A 764 -39.61 -15.46 23.62
CA ILE A 764 -38.66 -14.94 24.62
C ILE A 764 -37.23 -15.23 24.15
N LYS A 765 -36.43 -14.19 23.94
CA LYS A 765 -35.11 -14.27 23.32
C LYS A 765 -34.01 -14.56 24.34
N ILE A 766 -33.38 -15.72 24.18
CA ILE A 766 -32.21 -16.14 24.95
C ILE A 766 -30.99 -16.09 24.02
N GLY A 767 -30.11 -15.12 24.25
CA GLY A 767 -28.82 -15.05 23.59
C GLY A 767 -27.84 -16.02 24.21
N MET A 768 -27.12 -16.78 23.39
CA MET A 768 -26.01 -17.64 23.79
C MET A 768 -24.71 -17.05 23.25
N TRP A 769 -23.88 -16.52 24.14
CA TRP A 769 -22.59 -15.94 23.78
C TRP A 769 -21.46 -16.90 24.12
N ASN A 770 -20.83 -17.43 23.08
CA ASN A 770 -19.64 -18.25 23.18
C ASN A 770 -18.40 -17.34 23.10
N ALA A 771 -17.93 -16.86 24.26
CA ALA A 771 -17.01 -15.73 24.31
C ALA A 771 -15.65 -16.01 23.66
N HIS A 772 -15.16 -17.26 23.72
CA HIS A 772 -13.91 -17.68 23.08
C HIS A 772 -14.13 -18.61 21.88
N ARG A 773 -15.34 -18.64 21.32
CA ARG A 773 -15.68 -19.43 20.11
C ARG A 773 -15.37 -20.93 20.17
N MET A 774 -15.30 -21.51 21.37
CA MET A 774 -14.95 -22.92 21.62
C MET A 774 -15.98 -23.97 21.14
N ILE A 775 -17.23 -23.56 20.91
CA ILE A 775 -18.31 -24.38 20.34
C ILE A 775 -18.70 -23.86 18.94
N PRO A 776 -18.08 -24.34 17.85
CA PRO A 776 -18.31 -23.83 16.49
C PRO A 776 -19.71 -24.10 15.96
N HIS A 777 -20.28 -25.27 16.29
CA HIS A 777 -21.61 -25.71 15.84
C HIS A 777 -22.75 -25.21 16.75
N LEU A 778 -22.48 -24.26 17.65
CA LEU A 778 -23.50 -23.65 18.52
C LEU A 778 -24.72 -23.10 17.76
N PRO A 779 -24.61 -22.47 16.57
CA PRO A 779 -25.79 -22.04 15.81
C PRO A 779 -26.75 -23.20 15.48
N ALA A 780 -26.23 -24.37 15.14
CA ALA A 780 -27.04 -25.55 14.85
C ALA A 780 -27.74 -26.08 16.13
N ILE A 781 -27.04 -26.03 17.27
CA ILE A 781 -27.63 -26.38 18.57
C ILE A 781 -28.78 -25.42 18.91
N CYS A 782 -28.53 -24.11 18.86
CA CYS A 782 -29.54 -23.08 19.12
C CYS A 782 -30.76 -23.23 18.21
N ASP A 783 -30.54 -23.50 16.92
CA ASP A 783 -31.62 -23.70 15.96
C ASP A 783 -32.45 -24.96 16.29
N ARG A 784 -31.83 -26.06 16.73
CA ARG A 784 -32.56 -27.27 17.17
C ARG A 784 -33.33 -27.01 18.47
N LEU A 785 -32.71 -26.41 19.48
CA LEU A 785 -33.37 -26.06 20.75
C LEU A 785 -34.57 -25.13 20.52
N THR A 786 -34.44 -24.18 19.59
CA THR A 786 -35.53 -23.29 19.18
C THR A 786 -36.67 -24.06 18.50
N LYS A 787 -36.38 -25.09 17.69
CA LYS A 787 -37.42 -25.90 17.02
C LYS A 787 -38.16 -26.88 17.95
N MET A 788 -37.54 -27.30 19.06
CA MET A 788 -38.11 -28.27 20.00
C MET A 788 -39.26 -27.71 20.87
N GLN A 789 -39.44 -26.39 20.88
CA GLN A 789 -40.45 -25.70 21.66
C GLN A 789 -40.87 -24.38 20.99
N ASP A 790 -41.91 -23.74 21.51
CA ASP A 790 -42.63 -22.63 20.87
C ASP A 790 -42.58 -21.30 21.64
N VAL A 791 -42.00 -21.27 22.84
CA VAL A 791 -42.00 -20.11 23.75
C VAL A 791 -40.71 -19.31 23.69
N TYR A 792 -39.55 -19.96 23.61
CA TYR A 792 -38.22 -19.33 23.62
C TYR A 792 -37.58 -19.34 22.23
N SER A 793 -36.73 -18.36 21.94
CA SER A 793 -35.76 -18.44 20.86
C SER A 793 -34.35 -18.48 21.44
N PHE A 794 -33.56 -19.45 20.99
CA PHE A 794 -32.14 -19.52 21.29
C PHE A 794 -31.37 -18.94 20.11
N GLU A 795 -30.56 -17.93 20.38
CA GLU A 795 -29.84 -17.18 19.36
C GLU A 795 -28.38 -17.09 19.71
N THR A 796 -27.50 -17.50 18.80
CA THR A 796 -26.08 -17.22 18.96
C THR A 796 -25.87 -15.73 18.83
N VAL A 797 -25.29 -15.13 19.87
CA VAL A 797 -24.87 -13.74 19.83
C VAL A 797 -23.36 -13.67 19.91
N SER A 798 -22.80 -12.69 19.23
CA SER A 798 -21.37 -12.43 19.23
C SER A 798 -21.19 -10.94 19.39
N PHE A 799 -20.60 -10.56 20.51
CA PHE A 799 -20.07 -9.23 20.75
C PHE A 799 -18.70 -9.45 21.40
N PRO A 800 -17.67 -8.71 21.03
CA PRO A 800 -16.43 -8.81 21.78
C PRO A 800 -16.56 -8.45 23.28
N ALA A 801 -15.65 -8.95 24.10
CA ALA A 801 -15.71 -8.71 25.54
C ALA A 801 -15.21 -7.28 25.84
N PRO A 802 -15.90 -6.48 26.68
CA PRO A 802 -15.38 -5.18 27.12
C PRO A 802 -13.96 -5.30 27.67
N ILE A 803 -13.12 -4.28 27.56
CA ILE A 803 -11.76 -4.40 28.09
C ILE A 803 -11.71 -4.76 29.56
N GLY A 804 -10.68 -5.52 29.94
CA GLY A 804 -10.46 -6.04 31.29
C GLY A 804 -11.54 -7.03 31.76
N THR A 805 -12.49 -7.42 30.89
CA THR A 805 -13.47 -8.48 31.19
C THR A 805 -12.78 -9.78 31.60
N TRP A 806 -11.60 -10.02 31.03
CA TRP A 806 -10.73 -11.15 31.34
C TRP A 806 -9.66 -10.82 32.38
N ARG A 807 -9.76 -9.70 33.09
CA ARG A 807 -8.88 -9.42 34.22
C ARG A 807 -9.12 -10.52 35.25
N ARG A 808 -8.09 -11.32 35.46
CA ARG A 808 -8.08 -12.41 36.42
C ARG A 808 -7.39 -11.92 37.68
N GLU A 809 -7.96 -12.26 38.83
CA GLU A 809 -7.25 -12.10 40.09
C GLU A 809 -6.42 -13.36 40.32
N GLN A 810 -5.13 -13.14 40.55
CA GLN A 810 -4.14 -14.19 40.74
C GLN A 810 -4.18 -14.67 42.18
N ASP A 811 -4.30 -15.98 42.34
CA ASP A 811 -4.04 -16.70 43.59
C ASP A 811 -2.65 -17.37 43.51
N GLU A 812 -2.19 -18.02 44.58
CA GLU A 812 -0.85 -18.64 44.63
C GLU A 812 -0.56 -19.59 43.45
N ASP A 813 -1.57 -20.33 42.97
CA ASP A 813 -1.40 -21.34 41.91
C ASP A 813 -2.24 -21.13 40.62
N GLN A 814 -3.25 -20.24 40.63
CA GLN A 814 -4.20 -20.13 39.52
C GLN A 814 -4.89 -18.76 39.44
N ALA A 815 -5.14 -18.28 38.22
CA ALA A 815 -5.81 -17.01 37.95
C ALA A 815 -7.31 -17.20 37.67
N TYR A 816 -8.18 -16.47 38.39
CA TYR A 816 -9.63 -16.63 38.31
C TYR A 816 -10.32 -15.38 37.77
N VAL A 817 -11.32 -15.59 36.89
CA VAL A 817 -12.30 -14.57 36.55
C VAL A 817 -13.31 -14.43 37.70
N VAL A 818 -13.56 -13.19 38.11
CA VAL A 818 -14.51 -12.86 39.18
C VAL A 818 -15.89 -12.64 38.58
N ALA A 819 -16.86 -13.48 38.96
CA ALA A 819 -18.20 -13.47 38.38
C ALA A 819 -18.92 -12.13 38.57
N GLU A 820 -18.78 -11.51 39.74
CA GLU A 820 -19.38 -10.21 40.06
C GLU A 820 -18.82 -9.09 39.18
N THR A 821 -17.50 -9.08 38.99
CA THR A 821 -16.83 -8.10 38.11
C THR A 821 -17.22 -8.30 36.65
N LEU A 822 -17.32 -9.55 36.20
CA LEU A 822 -17.76 -9.91 34.87
C LEU A 822 -19.23 -9.51 34.63
N TYR A 823 -20.10 -9.75 35.61
CA TYR A 823 -21.50 -9.35 35.58
C TYR A 823 -21.65 -7.84 35.43
N GLU A 824 -20.96 -7.06 36.26
CA GLU A 824 -21.07 -5.59 36.25
C GLU A 824 -20.73 -4.98 34.88
N ARG A 825 -19.78 -5.59 34.15
CA ARG A 825 -19.38 -5.16 32.81
C ARG A 825 -20.39 -5.53 31.72
N LEU A 826 -21.13 -6.63 31.93
CA LEU A 826 -21.99 -7.22 30.91
C LEU A 826 -23.49 -7.03 31.16
N LYS A 827 -23.90 -6.55 32.34
CA LYS A 827 -25.31 -6.44 32.74
C LYS A 827 -26.20 -5.64 31.79
N ASN A 828 -25.62 -4.72 31.01
CA ASN A 828 -26.36 -3.92 30.02
C ASN A 828 -26.49 -4.60 28.65
N LYS A 829 -25.62 -5.58 28.32
CA LYS A 829 -25.59 -6.26 27.01
C LYS A 829 -26.91 -6.92 26.62
N PRO A 830 -27.67 -7.59 27.52
CA PRO A 830 -28.97 -8.13 27.16
C PRO A 830 -29.92 -7.06 26.60
N ARG A 831 -29.96 -5.87 27.21
CA ARG A 831 -30.79 -4.76 26.73
C ARG A 831 -30.27 -4.18 25.42
N GLU A 832 -28.95 -3.99 25.30
CA GLU A 832 -28.31 -3.50 24.08
C GLU A 832 -28.58 -4.41 22.86
N LEU A 833 -28.59 -5.73 23.08
CA LEU A 833 -28.82 -6.73 22.05
C LEU A 833 -30.31 -7.03 21.81
N GLY A 834 -31.22 -6.40 22.56
CA GLY A 834 -32.65 -6.66 22.47
C GLY A 834 -33.05 -8.07 22.90
N LEU A 835 -32.34 -8.64 23.87
CA LEU A 835 -32.54 -9.98 24.44
C LEU A 835 -33.29 -9.89 25.78
N ASP A 836 -34.07 -10.94 26.07
CA ASP A 836 -34.70 -11.12 27.37
C ASP A 836 -33.71 -11.71 28.39
N ARG A 837 -32.87 -12.66 27.94
CA ARG A 837 -31.76 -13.24 28.71
C ARG A 837 -30.52 -13.43 27.85
N LEU A 838 -29.35 -13.39 28.47
CA LEU A 838 -28.05 -13.66 27.87
C LEU A 838 -27.30 -14.70 28.70
N VAL A 839 -26.81 -15.73 28.04
CA VAL A 839 -25.95 -16.76 28.62
C VAL A 839 -24.53 -16.51 28.12
N CYS A 840 -23.65 -16.07 29.01
CA CYS A 840 -22.24 -15.82 28.76
C CYS A 840 -21.44 -17.08 29.07
N MET A 841 -20.78 -17.66 28.06
CA MET A 841 -19.95 -18.85 28.21
C MET A 841 -18.48 -18.49 28.04
N ILE A 842 -17.67 -18.83 29.04
CA ILE A 842 -16.24 -18.52 29.12
C ILE A 842 -15.43 -19.82 29.30
N ASN A 843 -14.14 -19.80 28.93
CA ASN A 843 -13.24 -20.93 29.14
C ASN A 843 -12.15 -20.61 30.18
N PHE A 844 -12.53 -19.87 31.23
CA PHE A 844 -11.63 -19.51 32.32
C PHE A 844 -12.14 -20.01 33.66
N PRO A 845 -11.26 -20.32 34.62
CA PRO A 845 -11.65 -20.62 35.99
C PRO A 845 -12.51 -19.47 36.54
N LEU A 846 -13.72 -19.79 37.00
CA LEU A 846 -14.67 -18.80 37.49
C LEU A 846 -14.79 -18.89 39.01
N ARG A 847 -14.80 -17.74 39.69
CA ARG A 847 -15.05 -17.66 41.14
C ARG A 847 -16.10 -16.61 41.48
N SER A 848 -16.70 -16.78 42.66
CA SER A 848 -17.60 -15.80 43.29
C SER A 848 -17.40 -15.87 44.81
N GLY A 849 -17.04 -14.73 45.41
CA GLY A 849 -16.58 -14.67 46.80
C GLY A 849 -15.46 -15.68 47.09
N LYS A 850 -15.72 -16.61 48.03
CA LYS A 850 -14.79 -17.69 48.43
C LYS A 850 -14.91 -18.97 47.59
N LYS A 851 -15.93 -19.09 46.73
CA LYS A 851 -16.17 -20.29 45.93
C LYS A 851 -15.39 -20.22 44.62
N LYS A 852 -14.55 -21.21 44.36
CA LYS A 852 -13.70 -21.33 43.17
C LYS A 852 -14.26 -22.41 42.23
N ASN A 853 -13.82 -22.40 40.97
CA ASN A 853 -14.15 -23.39 39.95
C ASN A 853 -15.67 -23.58 39.72
N LEU A 854 -16.39 -22.48 39.60
CA LEU A 854 -17.83 -22.51 39.36
C LEU A 854 -18.14 -22.88 37.91
N TYR A 855 -18.91 -23.95 37.70
CA TYR A 855 -19.47 -24.26 36.36
C TYR A 855 -20.53 -23.24 35.95
N TYR A 856 -21.42 -22.92 36.86
CA TYR A 856 -22.56 -22.05 36.63
C TYR A 856 -22.62 -21.03 37.76
N TRP A 857 -22.66 -19.75 37.41
CA TRP A 857 -22.93 -18.67 38.33
C TRP A 857 -24.36 -18.16 38.09
N PRO A 858 -25.30 -18.53 38.97
CA PRO A 858 -26.70 -18.17 38.82
C PRO A 858 -26.97 -16.71 39.17
N LEU A 859 -28.06 -16.21 38.59
CA LEU A 859 -28.80 -15.05 39.08
C LEU A 859 -29.60 -15.46 40.32
N GLU A 860 -29.83 -14.54 41.27
CA GLU A 860 -30.79 -14.81 42.35
C GLU A 860 -32.20 -15.06 41.77
N PRO A 861 -32.83 -16.22 42.04
CA PRO A 861 -34.11 -16.56 41.45
C PRO A 861 -35.19 -15.53 41.82
N GLY A 862 -35.91 -15.02 40.82
CA GLY A 862 -37.01 -14.08 40.98
C GLY A 862 -36.66 -12.59 40.92
N LYS A 863 -35.38 -12.19 40.75
CA LYS A 863 -34.97 -10.77 40.65
C LYS A 863 -34.99 -10.15 39.24
N GLY A 864 -35.42 -10.89 38.21
CA GLY A 864 -35.60 -10.35 36.85
C GLY A 864 -34.30 -9.94 36.14
N GLU A 865 -33.16 -10.47 36.60
CA GLU A 865 -31.86 -10.22 36.00
C GLU A 865 -31.70 -10.98 34.67
N ARG A 866 -30.89 -10.43 33.76
CA ARG A 866 -30.89 -10.84 32.34
C ARG A 866 -29.60 -11.52 31.87
N LEU A 867 -28.66 -11.84 32.76
CA LEU A 867 -27.33 -12.36 32.42
C LEU A 867 -26.92 -13.55 33.29
N SER A 868 -26.59 -14.68 32.69
CA SER A 868 -26.00 -15.85 33.38
C SER A 868 -24.57 -16.08 32.91
N ILE A 869 -23.66 -16.50 33.81
CA ILE A 869 -22.26 -16.77 33.48
C ILE A 869 -21.98 -18.26 33.65
N VAL A 870 -21.36 -18.85 32.65
CA VAL A 870 -21.03 -20.27 32.58
C VAL A 870 -19.54 -20.41 32.28
N SER A 871 -18.83 -21.21 33.05
CA SER A 871 -17.45 -21.57 32.77
C SER A 871 -17.33 -23.01 32.32
N THR A 872 -16.73 -23.18 31.16
CA THR A 872 -16.46 -24.47 30.51
C THR A 872 -15.01 -24.94 30.69
N PHE A 873 -14.22 -24.21 31.48
CA PHE A 873 -12.81 -24.52 31.79
C PHE A 873 -12.63 -25.98 32.24
N ASP A 874 -11.73 -26.76 31.66
CA ASP A 874 -11.52 -28.21 31.90
C ASP A 874 -12.73 -29.14 31.65
N LEU A 875 -13.89 -28.62 31.22
CA LEU A 875 -15.08 -29.43 30.97
C LEU A 875 -15.16 -29.87 29.52
N LEU A 876 -14.73 -29.04 28.57
CA LEU A 876 -14.74 -29.40 27.15
C LEU A 876 -13.86 -30.62 26.86
N ASP A 877 -12.72 -30.74 27.56
CA ASP A 877 -11.78 -31.85 27.41
C ASP A 877 -12.40 -33.21 27.81
N GLN A 878 -13.47 -33.17 28.63
CA GLN A 878 -14.19 -34.37 29.09
C GLN A 878 -15.36 -34.75 28.16
N LEU A 879 -15.62 -33.99 27.09
CA LEU A 879 -16.75 -34.14 26.16
C LEU A 879 -16.40 -34.82 24.84
N THR A 880 -15.30 -35.59 24.80
CA THR A 880 -14.75 -36.22 23.59
C THR A 880 -15.28 -37.65 23.34
N GLY A 881 -16.16 -38.17 24.20
CA GLY A 881 -16.71 -39.54 24.12
C GLY A 881 -18.18 -39.61 23.68
N PRO A 882 -18.68 -40.78 23.21
CA PRO A 882 -20.07 -40.96 22.78
C PRO A 882 -21.10 -40.80 23.92
N GLU A 883 -20.65 -40.81 25.18
CA GLU A 883 -21.49 -40.70 26.36
C GLU A 883 -21.71 -39.24 26.83
N PHE A 884 -20.78 -38.33 26.54
CA PHE A 884 -20.87 -36.93 26.99
C PHE A 884 -20.54 -36.02 25.82
N THR A 885 -21.55 -35.31 25.30
CA THR A 885 -21.38 -34.45 24.12
C THR A 885 -21.65 -32.98 24.46
N VAL A 886 -21.07 -32.09 23.66
CA VAL A 886 -21.29 -30.64 23.77
C VAL A 886 -22.77 -30.31 23.61
N GLU A 887 -23.49 -30.98 22.71
CA GLU A 887 -24.91 -30.76 22.50
C GLU A 887 -25.76 -31.11 23.73
N ARG A 888 -25.44 -32.20 24.43
CA ARG A 888 -26.11 -32.55 25.70
C ARG A 888 -25.84 -31.49 26.76
N MET A 889 -24.58 -31.09 26.95
CA MET A 889 -24.23 -30.01 27.89
C MET A 889 -25.02 -28.73 27.58
N MET A 890 -25.08 -28.32 26.31
CA MET A 890 -25.78 -27.11 25.89
C MET A 890 -27.30 -27.21 26.05
N ALA A 891 -27.88 -28.38 25.81
CA ALA A 891 -29.30 -28.64 26.06
C ALA A 891 -29.65 -28.58 27.55
N HIS A 892 -28.78 -29.10 28.42
CA HIS A 892 -28.96 -29.03 29.87
C HIS A 892 -28.83 -27.61 30.39
N LEU A 893 -27.85 -26.84 29.89
CA LEU A 893 -27.71 -25.43 30.20
C LEU A 893 -28.95 -24.65 29.78
N ALA A 894 -29.46 -24.87 28.57
CA ALA A 894 -30.70 -24.25 28.09
C ALA A 894 -31.91 -24.63 28.96
N ALA A 895 -32.03 -25.90 29.35
CA ALA A 895 -33.08 -26.38 30.24
C ALA A 895 -33.01 -25.73 31.62
N ALA A 896 -31.80 -25.59 32.20
CA ALA A 896 -31.59 -24.93 33.48
C ALA A 896 -31.95 -23.44 33.44
N VAL A 897 -31.52 -22.73 32.39
CA VAL A 897 -31.83 -21.30 32.19
C VAL A 897 -33.33 -21.07 32.04
N VAL A 898 -34.06 -21.98 31.39
CA VAL A 898 -35.52 -21.90 31.23
C VAL A 898 -36.27 -22.26 32.51
N ALA A 899 -35.85 -23.33 33.21
CA ALA A 899 -36.51 -23.76 34.44
C ALA A 899 -36.33 -22.78 35.60
N ASP A 900 -35.18 -22.10 35.69
CA ASP A 900 -34.96 -20.95 36.60
C ASP A 900 -35.22 -21.29 38.09
N LEU A 901 -34.75 -22.46 38.54
CA LEU A 901 -34.98 -23.00 39.89
C LEU A 901 -33.81 -22.75 40.85
N ILE A 902 -34.02 -22.99 42.14
CA ILE A 902 -32.97 -22.95 43.15
C ILE A 902 -32.21 -24.30 43.14
N PRO A 903 -30.86 -24.29 42.99
CA PRO A 903 -30.05 -25.49 43.11
C PRO A 903 -30.17 -26.17 44.47
N HIS A 904 -30.05 -27.49 44.52
CA HIS A 904 -30.15 -28.28 45.75
C HIS A 904 -28.84 -29.00 46.10
N LEU A 905 -28.59 -29.20 47.38
CA LEU A 905 -27.43 -29.92 47.90
C LEU A 905 -27.58 -31.45 47.71
N PRO A 906 -26.49 -32.23 47.84
CA PRO A 906 -26.52 -33.68 47.62
C PRO A 906 -27.42 -34.49 48.57
N ASP A 907 -27.72 -33.96 49.75
CA ASP A 907 -28.64 -34.54 50.73
C ASP A 907 -30.12 -34.30 50.40
N VAL A 908 -30.42 -33.42 49.44
CA VAL A 908 -31.78 -33.02 49.08
C VAL A 908 -32.31 -33.75 47.83
N GLY A 909 -31.43 -34.11 46.90
CA GLY A 909 -31.82 -34.72 45.62
C GLY A 909 -30.64 -35.34 44.87
N PRO A 910 -30.90 -36.15 43.84
CA PRO A 910 -29.89 -36.93 43.15
C PRO A 910 -28.99 -36.08 42.24
N ALA A 911 -27.81 -36.61 41.92
CA ALA A 911 -26.79 -35.96 41.10
C ALA A 911 -27.18 -35.86 39.61
N ASP A 912 -28.12 -36.68 39.14
CA ASP A 912 -28.66 -36.65 37.77
C ASP A 912 -29.72 -35.54 37.57
N CYS A 913 -29.78 -34.54 38.44
CA CYS A 913 -30.67 -33.39 38.30
C CYS A 913 -29.93 -32.17 37.73
N PRO A 914 -30.48 -31.42 36.74
CA PRO A 914 -29.85 -30.21 36.22
C PRO A 914 -29.57 -29.10 37.26
N PHE A 915 -30.23 -29.17 38.42
CA PHE A 915 -30.08 -28.22 39.53
C PHE A 915 -29.34 -28.83 40.73
N PHE A 916 -28.66 -29.96 40.54
CA PHE A 916 -27.77 -30.51 41.55
C PHE A 916 -26.55 -29.59 41.76
N TYR A 917 -26.24 -29.29 43.02
CA TYR A 917 -25.05 -28.49 43.34
C TYR A 917 -23.76 -29.31 43.16
N ASN A 918 -23.23 -29.24 41.95
CA ASN A 918 -22.04 -29.98 41.52
C ASN A 918 -20.73 -29.29 41.94
N LYS A 919 -20.35 -29.43 43.22
CA LYS A 919 -19.13 -28.83 43.77
C LYS A 919 -17.84 -29.36 43.11
N ASP A 920 -17.86 -30.61 42.65
CA ASP A 920 -16.69 -31.32 42.12
C ASP A 920 -16.60 -31.22 40.59
N ARG A 921 -17.57 -30.53 39.95
CA ARG A 921 -17.69 -30.39 38.49
C ARG A 921 -17.69 -31.72 37.73
N ASP A 922 -18.27 -32.77 38.32
CA ASP A 922 -18.41 -34.07 37.66
C ASP A 922 -19.22 -33.91 36.35
N ILE A 923 -18.60 -34.30 35.23
CA ILE A 923 -19.17 -34.18 33.89
C ILE A 923 -20.50 -34.94 33.76
N ARG A 924 -20.73 -36.00 34.54
CA ARG A 924 -21.98 -36.77 34.53
C ARG A 924 -23.17 -35.93 34.99
N SER A 925 -22.94 -35.01 35.92
CA SER A 925 -23.96 -34.08 36.42
C SER A 925 -24.15 -32.86 35.52
N ILE A 926 -23.38 -32.75 34.42
CA ILE A 926 -23.39 -31.61 33.48
C ILE A 926 -23.84 -32.04 32.09
N ALA A 927 -23.32 -33.15 31.56
CA ALA A 927 -23.57 -33.66 30.20
C ALA A 927 -24.10 -35.10 30.17
N GLY A 928 -24.30 -35.75 31.33
CA GLY A 928 -24.91 -37.08 31.44
C GLY A 928 -26.44 -37.05 31.27
N ARG A 929 -27.13 -38.17 31.49
CA ARG A 929 -28.59 -38.23 31.30
C ARG A 929 -29.34 -37.59 32.46
N LEU A 930 -29.65 -36.29 32.36
CA LEU A 930 -30.26 -35.53 33.45
C LEU A 930 -31.80 -35.57 33.45
N ARG A 931 -32.41 -35.51 34.64
CA ARG A 931 -33.86 -35.44 34.88
C ARG A 931 -34.20 -34.57 36.10
N PHE A 932 -35.28 -33.80 36.01
CA PHE A 932 -35.74 -32.99 37.13
C PHE A 932 -36.25 -33.86 38.30
N CYS A 933 -35.60 -33.72 39.46
CA CYS A 933 -35.93 -34.47 40.68
C CYS A 933 -37.19 -33.95 41.39
N ALA A 934 -37.71 -34.72 42.35
CA ALA A 934 -38.90 -34.34 43.11
C ALA A 934 -38.71 -33.05 43.94
N ALA A 935 -37.48 -32.74 44.38
CA ALA A 935 -37.19 -31.49 45.09
C ALA A 935 -37.35 -30.27 44.16
N CYS A 936 -36.81 -30.32 42.93
CA CYS A 936 -36.99 -29.27 41.94
C CYS A 936 -38.44 -29.10 41.51
N ARG A 937 -39.16 -30.19 41.28
CA ARG A 937 -40.60 -30.15 40.90
C ARG A 937 -41.46 -29.46 41.96
N ARG A 938 -41.13 -29.61 43.25
CA ARG A 938 -41.84 -28.95 44.36
C ARG A 938 -41.63 -27.43 44.41
N GLN A 939 -40.61 -26.90 43.73
CA GLN A 939 -40.39 -25.45 43.64
C GLN A 939 -41.38 -24.78 42.68
N CYS A 940 -41.92 -25.53 41.70
CA CYS A 940 -42.88 -25.03 40.71
C CYS A 940 -44.30 -25.03 41.28
N LYS A 941 -44.76 -23.88 41.78
CA LYS A 941 -46.05 -23.78 42.51
C LYS A 941 -47.20 -23.27 41.64
N ASN A 942 -46.92 -22.45 40.64
CA ASN A 942 -47.92 -21.83 39.77
C ASN A 942 -47.91 -22.44 38.35
N GLN A 943 -48.91 -22.09 37.54
CA GLN A 943 -49.07 -22.60 36.18
C GLN A 943 -47.89 -22.22 35.25
N GLU A 944 -47.29 -21.05 35.49
CA GLU A 944 -46.15 -20.54 34.71
C GLU A 944 -44.88 -21.36 34.99
N ASP A 945 -44.57 -21.65 36.25
CA ASP A 945 -43.46 -22.50 36.67
C ASP A 945 -43.59 -23.92 36.08
N GLN A 946 -44.82 -24.47 36.10
CA GLN A 946 -45.09 -25.78 35.53
C GLN A 946 -44.90 -25.80 34.00
N ASN A 947 -45.24 -24.70 33.31
CA ASN A 947 -45.01 -24.57 31.88
C ASN A 947 -43.52 -24.47 31.55
N ARG A 948 -42.76 -23.66 32.30
CA ARG A 948 -41.29 -23.55 32.19
C ARG A 948 -40.62 -24.90 32.40
N LEU A 949 -41.03 -25.64 33.42
CA LEU A 949 -40.52 -26.99 33.70
C LEU A 949 -40.78 -27.96 32.54
N ARG A 950 -41.99 -27.97 31.96
CA ARG A 950 -42.33 -28.81 30.81
C ARG A 950 -41.49 -28.48 29.58
N ILE A 951 -41.21 -27.20 29.35
CA ILE A 951 -40.35 -26.76 28.25
C ILE A 951 -38.90 -27.21 28.52
N ALA A 952 -38.41 -27.03 29.75
CA ALA A 952 -37.08 -27.49 30.14
C ALA A 952 -36.91 -29.01 29.94
N GLU A 953 -37.92 -29.82 30.25
CA GLU A 953 -37.91 -31.27 29.97
C GLU A 953 -37.82 -31.58 28.46
N ARG A 954 -38.49 -30.81 27.60
CA ARG A 954 -38.36 -30.95 26.13
C ARG A 954 -36.96 -30.58 25.64
N LEU A 955 -36.34 -29.57 26.25
CA LEU A 955 -34.97 -29.18 25.93
C LEU A 955 -33.97 -30.27 26.32
N LEU A 956 -34.11 -30.89 27.49
CA LEU A 956 -33.30 -32.07 27.89
C LEU A 956 -33.43 -33.20 26.86
N ALA A 957 -34.64 -33.43 26.34
CA ALA A 957 -34.91 -34.47 25.34
C ALA A 957 -34.42 -34.13 23.92
N ALA A 958 -33.92 -32.90 23.67
CA ALA A 958 -33.46 -32.50 22.34
C ALA A 958 -32.24 -33.32 21.88
N TYR A 959 -31.41 -33.75 22.84
CA TYR A 959 -30.23 -34.60 22.64
C TYR A 959 -30.24 -35.71 23.71
N PRO A 960 -30.91 -36.85 23.43
CA PRO A 960 -31.15 -37.92 24.41
C PRO A 960 -29.90 -38.71 24.78
#